data_AF-A0A813KN53-F1
#
_entry.id   AF-A0A813KN53-F1
#
_cell.length_a   1.000
_cell.length_b   1.000
_cell.length_c   1.000
_cell.angle_alpha   90.00
_cell.angle_beta   90.00
_cell.angle_gamma   90.00
#
_symmetry.space_group_name_H-M   'P 1'
#
loop_
_entity.id
_entity.type
_entity.pdbx_description
1 polymer ?
#
loop_
_entity_poly.entity_id
_entity_poly.type
_entity_poly.pdbx_seq_one_letter_code
_entity_poly.pdbx_strand_id
1 'polypeptide(L)'
;MADAAPSPTDSGAPKPENQAKWLTISDNNMMMARNLTRDMLTVVRNNEIVEAASKDATADAANREKEIAKSKVYAQAKAHEAVISVSFKCIQDIEDAILQTEDSLTKLTHERYKGFATLQVCERRQELREKRPASESFRDVLSDALASEKQILDNMRKDLFDMEEQGKKVIEEMLAKRAVLSHDTGARRLVIAHDISSLKPNLAPAAPGSESPKAHHAAPAAGNAADSADLDATTAHAEKPPQSAEEKKKAQQESKEMIEATMKLLERCAQHRHKTFDLCFKAKQACPAGRGLESRLAMFRSPLEPLCSLLGSRDSSAARNSGTFQAPRSLAKKHNTALATYAQRASAKSCSSLEESLRYARGSLQVLDQLKVPQAKEYIEVPDADAAWHVVRSMQVRGAPLIAIVSALGLAVEATARMGKAVAPKDAGGFLRERMQFLRTSRPTAVNLFNAMEALEAVVAAAIATCTTAEEIYLAYVKAAEDMLAEDVRANKTIGDAGADAILADMEAAGRGGSGARVLTICNTGSLATAGWGTALGIIRSLHARGKLEQAFASETRPYNQGARLTAFELVEEGIPGTLVCDSMVASLMQRKGIDACVVGADRVAANGDTANKIGTYGMAVIARHHGVPFYVAAPTTTLDPKTLTGSDIPIEERPADELTCLKLGGQTHRLAAPGIGVWNPAFDVTPAPLITGVVTEWGLIGKRGGDSNSFDVSGSVLSFPTLAQLGGVKSQGRGDMWEGRGDVGICCVEGRTTELAEMKKMLEKHALDVEAAISRAERALDRTERRLDKKDKGKVDKFASDKQLLGQLHAARSRLQDDIRNKFAALEIDNMCRRVTAAKASEAKMKQAMARTNSAPSLGRKPKEIAKFSDTGDLSLSSAAIGGGSEESTRPPSTANKSAATSPGGSKSLKAGAAAGLVLAQ
;
A
#
# COMPACT_ATOMS: atom_id res chain seq x y z
N MET A 1 40.21 -58.39 -87.20
CA MET A 1 39.38 -59.08 -88.19
C MET A 1 40.08 -58.88 -89.53
N ALA A 2 41.10 -59.68 -89.87
CA ALA A 2 40.99 -61.04 -90.41
C ALA A 2 40.24 -61.04 -91.75
N ASP A 3 40.95 -60.97 -92.88
CA ASP A 3 41.27 -62.16 -93.69
C ASP A 3 41.63 -61.87 -95.15
N ALA A 4 42.62 -62.65 -95.60
CA ALA A 4 42.77 -63.29 -96.92
C ALA A 4 42.92 -62.44 -98.21
N ALA A 5 44.10 -62.60 -98.81
CA ALA A 5 44.39 -62.38 -100.22
C ALA A 5 43.59 -63.34 -101.15
N PRO A 6 43.58 -63.05 -102.46
CA PRO A 6 44.47 -63.82 -103.35
C PRO A 6 45.10 -63.01 -104.51
N SER A 7 46.30 -63.40 -104.92
CA SER A 7 46.88 -63.21 -106.27
C SER A 7 46.69 -64.52 -107.08
N PRO A 8 47.15 -64.71 -108.34
CA PRO A 8 47.80 -63.82 -109.33
C PRO A 8 47.27 -63.99 -110.78
N THR A 9 47.70 -63.14 -111.74
CA THR A 9 48.06 -63.59 -113.12
C THR A 9 48.98 -62.59 -113.80
N ASP A 10 49.94 -63.17 -114.52
CA ASP A 10 51.11 -62.61 -115.21
C ASP A 10 50.77 -62.21 -116.66
N SER A 11 51.27 -61.06 -117.14
CA SER A 11 51.48 -60.81 -118.57
C SER A 11 52.42 -59.61 -118.77
N GLY A 12 53.61 -59.88 -119.30
CA GLY A 12 54.64 -58.89 -119.58
C GLY A 12 54.25 -57.80 -120.58
N ALA A 13 54.60 -56.56 -120.24
CA ALA A 13 54.67 -55.41 -121.14
C ALA A 13 55.85 -54.52 -120.71
N PRO A 14 56.56 -53.85 -121.63
CA PRO A 14 57.87 -53.26 -121.36
C PRO A 14 57.77 -52.08 -120.38
N LYS A 15 58.69 -52.02 -119.41
CA LYS A 15 58.77 -50.95 -118.40
C LYS A 15 59.03 -49.61 -119.09
N PRO A 16 58.16 -48.59 -118.93
CA PRO A 16 58.49 -47.25 -119.39
C PRO A 16 59.52 -46.62 -118.45
N GLU A 17 60.55 -46.01 -119.05
CA GLU A 17 61.75 -45.38 -118.44
C GLU A 17 61.46 -44.33 -117.34
N ASN A 18 60.18 -44.01 -117.10
CA ASN A 18 59.71 -43.00 -116.16
C ASN A 18 59.03 -43.57 -114.89
N GLN A 19 58.89 -44.89 -114.74
CA GLN A 19 58.17 -45.51 -113.61
C GLN A 19 58.82 -45.22 -112.24
N ALA A 20 60.16 -45.23 -112.18
CA ALA A 20 60.89 -44.93 -110.94
C ALA A 20 60.68 -43.48 -110.49
N LYS A 21 60.70 -42.51 -111.42
CA LYS A 21 60.43 -41.10 -111.11
C LYS A 21 59.00 -40.88 -110.63
N TRP A 22 58.02 -41.58 -111.23
CA TRP A 22 56.61 -41.50 -110.82
C TRP A 22 56.36 -42.05 -109.42
N LEU A 23 57.03 -43.15 -109.06
CA LEU A 23 56.97 -43.73 -107.71
C LEU A 23 57.61 -42.79 -106.68
N THR A 24 58.79 -42.22 -106.94
CA THR A 24 59.43 -41.28 -106.01
C THR A 24 58.62 -39.99 -105.82
N ILE A 25 58.03 -39.45 -106.89
CA ILE A 25 57.15 -38.27 -106.79
C ILE A 25 55.86 -38.63 -106.02
N SER A 26 55.28 -39.80 -106.25
CA SER A 26 54.09 -40.26 -105.52
C SER A 26 54.37 -40.50 -104.04
N ASP A 27 55.50 -41.11 -103.71
CA ASP A 27 55.90 -41.35 -102.31
C ASP A 27 56.20 -40.04 -101.58
N ASN A 28 56.88 -39.09 -102.23
CA ASN A 28 57.11 -37.76 -101.67
C ASN A 28 55.80 -36.99 -101.47
N ASN A 29 54.87 -37.06 -102.43
CA ASN A 29 53.55 -36.44 -102.32
C ASN A 29 52.70 -37.11 -101.23
N MET A 30 52.76 -38.44 -101.09
CA MET A 30 52.11 -39.16 -99.98
C MET A 30 52.73 -38.82 -98.63
N MET A 31 54.05 -38.66 -98.56
CA MET A 31 54.75 -38.28 -97.34
C MET A 31 54.41 -36.83 -96.94
N MET A 32 54.36 -35.91 -97.90
CA MET A 32 53.84 -34.56 -97.68
C MET A 32 52.39 -34.57 -97.22
N ALA A 33 51.51 -35.35 -97.86
CA ALA A 33 50.11 -35.47 -97.46
C ALA A 33 49.98 -36.04 -96.03
N ARG A 34 50.78 -37.05 -95.66
CA ARG A 34 50.84 -37.60 -94.30
C ARG A 34 51.31 -36.58 -93.27
N ASN A 35 52.34 -35.80 -93.59
CA ASN A 35 52.85 -34.77 -92.70
C ASN A 35 51.83 -33.63 -92.53
N LEU A 36 51.22 -33.14 -93.61
CA LEU A 36 50.12 -32.17 -93.55
C LEU A 36 48.94 -32.68 -92.71
N THR A 37 48.56 -33.95 -92.86
CA THR A 37 47.48 -34.55 -92.06
C THR A 37 47.84 -34.61 -90.57
N ARG A 38 49.09 -34.96 -90.24
CA ARG A 38 49.59 -34.98 -88.85
C ARG A 38 49.61 -33.58 -88.25
N ASP A 39 50.06 -32.59 -89.00
CA ASP A 39 50.11 -31.20 -88.54
C ASP A 39 48.70 -30.65 -88.33
N MET A 40 47.75 -30.95 -89.22
CA MET A 40 46.34 -30.60 -89.04
C MET A 40 45.74 -31.22 -87.77
N LEU A 41 45.98 -32.50 -87.52
CA LEU A 41 45.49 -33.18 -86.31
C LEU A 41 46.08 -32.59 -85.04
N THR A 42 47.34 -32.14 -85.08
CA THR A 42 48.00 -31.48 -83.95
C THR A 42 47.38 -30.11 -83.69
N VAL A 43 47.08 -29.35 -84.74
CA VAL A 43 46.38 -28.06 -84.64
C VAL A 43 44.97 -28.23 -84.08
N VAL A 44 44.21 -29.23 -84.55
CA VAL A 44 42.86 -29.53 -84.03
C VAL A 44 42.92 -29.86 -82.54
N ARG A 45 43.85 -30.74 -82.12
CA ARG A 45 44.01 -31.09 -80.70
C ARG A 45 44.39 -29.89 -79.83
N ASN A 46 45.26 -29.01 -80.33
CA ASN A 46 45.63 -27.80 -79.60
C ASN A 46 44.46 -26.82 -79.49
N ASN A 47 43.64 -26.69 -80.54
CA ASN A 47 42.43 -25.88 -80.51
C ASN A 47 41.41 -26.44 -79.50
N GLU A 48 41.22 -27.76 -79.43
CA GLU A 48 40.34 -28.39 -78.44
C GLU A 48 40.79 -28.13 -77.00
N ILE A 49 42.10 -28.16 -76.73
CA ILE A 49 42.66 -27.84 -75.40
C ILE A 49 42.42 -26.37 -75.04
N VAL A 50 42.61 -25.45 -76.00
CA VAL A 50 42.36 -24.02 -75.79
C VAL A 50 40.87 -23.74 -75.58
N GLU A 51 39.98 -24.39 -76.33
CA GLU A 51 38.53 -24.28 -76.14
C GLU A 51 38.07 -24.83 -74.79
N ALA A 52 38.62 -25.96 -74.33
CA ALA A 52 38.32 -26.52 -73.01
C ALA A 52 38.77 -25.57 -71.88
N ALA A 53 39.99 -25.04 -71.96
CA ALA A 53 40.50 -24.06 -70.98
C ALA A 53 39.68 -22.75 -70.98
N SER A 54 39.17 -22.31 -72.14
CA SER A 54 38.28 -21.16 -72.25
C SER A 54 36.90 -21.41 -71.61
N LYS A 55 36.34 -22.62 -71.76
CA LYS A 55 35.08 -23.03 -71.12
C LYS A 55 35.21 -23.13 -69.60
N ASP A 56 36.33 -23.66 -69.09
CA ASP A 56 36.57 -23.75 -67.65
C ASP A 56 36.79 -22.36 -67.03
N ALA A 57 37.57 -21.49 -67.68
CA ALA A 57 37.78 -20.11 -67.22
C ALA A 57 36.50 -19.28 -67.21
N THR A 58 35.61 -19.48 -68.19
CA THR A 58 34.30 -18.80 -68.23
C THR A 58 33.33 -19.36 -67.18
N ALA A 59 33.35 -20.66 -66.91
CA ALA A 59 32.57 -21.28 -65.83
C ALA A 59 33.02 -20.79 -64.43
N ASP A 60 34.33 -20.66 -64.21
CA ASP A 60 34.89 -20.14 -62.96
C ASP A 60 34.56 -18.65 -62.75
N ALA A 61 34.61 -17.85 -63.81
CA ALA A 61 34.18 -16.45 -63.76
C ALA A 61 32.69 -16.33 -63.40
N ALA A 62 31.82 -17.13 -64.03
CA ALA A 62 30.38 -17.17 -63.75
C ALA A 62 30.08 -17.64 -62.31
N ASN A 63 30.84 -18.61 -61.78
CA ASN A 63 30.70 -19.04 -60.39
C ASN A 63 31.13 -17.97 -59.38
N ARG A 64 32.21 -17.23 -59.65
CA ARG A 64 32.63 -16.09 -58.81
C ARG A 64 31.60 -14.98 -58.81
N GLU A 65 31.04 -14.64 -59.97
CA GLU A 65 29.94 -13.65 -60.06
C GLU A 65 28.69 -14.10 -59.30
N LYS A 66 28.34 -15.39 -59.37
CA LYS A 66 27.22 -15.98 -58.61
C LYS A 66 27.45 -15.90 -57.10
N GLU A 67 28.65 -16.17 -56.60
CA GLU A 67 28.98 -16.05 -55.18
C GLU A 67 29.01 -14.59 -54.70
N ILE A 68 29.47 -13.65 -55.55
CA ILE A 68 29.37 -12.22 -55.27
C ILE A 68 27.89 -11.76 -55.22
N ALA A 69 27.04 -12.26 -56.10
CA ALA A 69 25.60 -11.96 -56.09
C ALA A 69 24.90 -12.53 -54.84
N LYS A 70 25.18 -13.79 -54.50
CA LYS A 70 24.67 -14.43 -53.26
C LYS A 70 25.07 -13.65 -52.02
N SER A 71 26.35 -13.32 -51.88
CA SER A 71 26.85 -12.59 -50.69
C SER A 71 26.19 -11.22 -50.52
N LYS A 72 25.93 -10.48 -51.62
CA LYS A 72 25.19 -9.21 -51.59
C LYS A 72 23.73 -9.39 -51.13
N VAL A 73 23.03 -10.40 -51.65
CA VAL A 73 21.64 -10.69 -51.26
C VAL A 73 21.55 -11.10 -49.78
N TYR A 74 22.45 -11.97 -49.31
CA TYR A 74 22.50 -12.34 -47.89
C TYR A 74 22.84 -11.16 -46.96
N ALA A 75 23.74 -10.27 -47.39
CA ALA A 75 24.04 -9.05 -46.63
C ALA A 75 22.81 -8.12 -46.52
N GLN A 76 22.04 -7.97 -47.60
CA GLN A 76 20.80 -7.19 -47.60
C GLN A 76 19.72 -7.85 -46.73
N ALA A 77 19.55 -9.18 -46.82
CA ALA A 77 18.63 -9.93 -45.97
C ALA A 77 18.94 -9.75 -44.48
N LYS A 78 20.23 -9.83 -44.10
CA LYS A 78 20.69 -9.60 -42.73
C LYS A 78 20.39 -8.18 -42.23
N ALA A 79 20.47 -7.18 -43.10
CA ALA A 79 20.13 -5.79 -42.74
C ALA A 79 18.62 -5.62 -42.49
N HIS A 80 17.76 -6.22 -43.32
CA HIS A 80 16.32 -6.21 -43.08
C HIS A 80 15.93 -7.02 -41.84
N GLU A 81 16.57 -8.16 -41.59
CA GLU A 81 16.34 -8.98 -40.39
C GLU A 81 16.66 -8.22 -39.09
N ALA A 82 17.74 -7.44 -39.07
CA ALA A 82 18.08 -6.59 -37.94
C ALA A 82 17.00 -5.53 -37.64
N VAL A 83 16.45 -4.88 -38.68
CA VAL A 83 15.36 -3.90 -38.53
C VAL A 83 14.07 -4.59 -38.07
N ILE A 84 13.72 -5.74 -38.65
CA ILE A 84 12.56 -6.55 -38.25
C ILE A 84 12.64 -6.94 -36.77
N SER A 85 13.81 -7.34 -36.28
CA SER A 85 14.00 -7.70 -34.87
C SER A 85 13.72 -6.52 -33.93
N VAL A 86 14.14 -5.31 -34.30
CA VAL A 86 13.90 -4.09 -33.49
C VAL A 86 12.44 -3.66 -33.57
N SER A 87 11.84 -3.67 -34.76
CA SER A 87 10.42 -3.34 -34.95
C SER A 87 9.49 -4.32 -34.24
N PHE A 88 9.82 -5.62 -34.22
CA PHE A 88 9.03 -6.63 -33.50
C PHE A 88 9.06 -6.39 -31.98
N LYS A 89 10.24 -6.09 -31.42
CA LYS A 89 10.35 -5.70 -30.01
C LYS A 89 9.53 -4.44 -29.71
N CYS A 90 9.60 -3.43 -30.58
CA CYS A 90 8.82 -2.20 -30.45
C CYS A 90 7.30 -2.47 -30.48
N ILE A 91 6.82 -3.38 -31.35
CA ILE A 91 5.42 -3.79 -31.40
C ILE A 91 4.99 -4.45 -30.08
N GLN A 92 5.83 -5.33 -29.52
CA GLN A 92 5.57 -5.97 -28.23
C GLN A 92 5.53 -4.93 -27.10
N ASP A 93 6.47 -3.98 -27.08
CA ASP A 93 6.50 -2.89 -26.11
C ASP A 93 5.24 -1.98 -26.20
N ILE A 94 4.71 -1.76 -27.42
CA ILE A 94 3.44 -1.04 -27.63
C ILE A 94 2.24 -1.83 -27.10
N GLU A 95 2.16 -3.13 -27.38
CA GLU A 95 1.08 -3.99 -26.89
C GLU A 95 1.03 -4.02 -25.36
N ASP A 96 2.20 -4.19 -24.72
CA ASP A 96 2.32 -4.13 -23.25
C ASP A 96 1.92 -2.74 -22.71
N ALA A 97 2.31 -1.66 -23.38
CA ALA A 97 1.95 -0.30 -22.98
C ALA A 97 0.45 0.00 -23.13
N ILE A 98 -0.21 -0.54 -24.16
CA ILE A 98 -1.66 -0.42 -24.34
C ILE A 98 -2.38 -1.11 -23.19
N LEU A 99 -2.04 -2.37 -22.89
CA LEU A 99 -2.66 -3.15 -21.81
C LEU A 99 -2.54 -2.45 -20.44
N GLN A 100 -1.35 -1.91 -20.14
CA GLN A 100 -1.12 -1.15 -18.90
C GLN A 100 -1.94 0.15 -18.83
N THR A 101 -2.16 0.79 -19.97
CA THR A 101 -2.93 2.05 -20.06
C THR A 101 -4.43 1.80 -19.96
N GLU A 102 -4.93 0.70 -20.52
CA GLU A 102 -6.33 0.26 -20.38
C GLU A 102 -6.68 -0.11 -18.93
N ASP A 103 -5.77 -0.79 -18.22
CA ASP A 103 -5.91 -1.05 -16.78
C ASP A 103 -5.95 0.27 -15.97
N SER A 104 -5.09 1.23 -16.33
CA SER A 104 -5.09 2.57 -15.72
C SER A 104 -6.39 3.35 -15.98
N LEU A 105 -6.95 3.21 -17.19
CA LEU A 105 -8.23 3.82 -17.56
C LEU A 105 -9.40 3.25 -16.77
N THR A 106 -9.42 1.92 -16.59
CA THR A 106 -10.42 1.22 -15.78
C THR A 106 -10.40 1.73 -14.33
N LYS A 107 -9.21 1.96 -13.78
CA LYS A 107 -9.03 2.54 -12.44
C LYS A 107 -9.55 3.98 -12.35
N LEU A 108 -9.26 4.83 -13.34
CA LEU A 108 -9.79 6.21 -13.41
C LEU A 108 -11.32 6.23 -13.43
N THR A 109 -11.93 5.39 -14.25
CA THR A 109 -13.38 5.29 -14.35
C THR A 109 -13.98 4.82 -13.02
N HIS A 110 -13.39 3.83 -12.35
CA HIS A 110 -13.84 3.37 -11.04
C HIS A 110 -13.81 4.48 -9.98
N GLU A 111 -12.70 5.22 -9.86
CA GLU A 111 -12.57 6.32 -8.91
C GLU A 111 -13.55 7.47 -9.21
N ARG A 112 -13.80 7.76 -10.50
CA ARG A 112 -14.80 8.75 -10.92
C ARG A 112 -16.21 8.38 -10.47
N TYR A 113 -16.61 7.11 -10.60
CA TYR A 113 -17.91 6.63 -10.11
C TYR A 113 -18.01 6.64 -8.58
N LYS A 114 -16.93 6.27 -7.88
CA LYS A 114 -16.88 6.31 -6.41
C LYS A 114 -16.99 7.75 -5.88
N GLY A 115 -16.27 8.69 -6.49
CA GLY A 115 -16.35 10.13 -6.19
C GLY A 115 -17.75 10.73 -6.33
N PHE A 116 -18.54 10.22 -7.28
CA PHE A 116 -19.90 10.67 -7.51
C PHE A 116 -20.85 10.36 -6.34
N ALA A 117 -20.69 9.20 -5.68
CA ALA A 117 -21.52 8.83 -4.54
C ALA A 117 -21.27 9.76 -3.34
N THR A 118 -20.01 10.17 -3.10
CA THR A 118 -19.61 11.13 -2.05
C THR A 118 -20.25 12.49 -2.27
N LEU A 119 -20.15 12.98 -3.51
CA LEU A 119 -20.69 14.28 -3.90
C LEU A 119 -22.19 14.34 -3.62
N GLN A 120 -22.94 13.28 -3.94
CA GLN A 120 -24.38 13.21 -3.65
C GLN A 120 -24.70 13.26 -2.16
N VAL A 121 -23.89 12.62 -1.31
CA VAL A 121 -24.05 12.67 0.15
C VAL A 121 -23.77 14.08 0.67
N CYS A 122 -22.73 14.74 0.18
CA CYS A 122 -22.36 16.10 0.56
C CYS A 122 -23.47 17.10 0.19
N GLU A 123 -23.96 17.06 -1.05
CA GLU A 123 -25.07 17.89 -1.52
C GLU A 123 -26.34 17.66 -0.68
N ARG A 124 -26.65 16.41 -0.36
CA ARG A 124 -27.84 16.10 0.44
C ARG A 124 -27.75 16.61 1.87
N ARG A 125 -26.55 16.61 2.47
CA ARG A 125 -26.31 17.19 3.80
C ARG A 125 -26.47 18.69 3.79
N GLN A 126 -26.03 19.38 2.73
CA GLN A 126 -26.27 20.82 2.57
C GLN A 126 -27.77 21.14 2.50
N GLU A 127 -28.54 20.44 1.65
CA GLU A 127 -30.00 20.64 1.53
C GLU A 127 -30.77 20.44 2.84
N LEU A 128 -30.33 19.53 3.70
CA LEU A 128 -30.97 19.31 5.00
C LEU A 128 -30.71 20.47 5.96
N ARG A 129 -29.51 21.06 5.92
CA ARG A 129 -29.09 22.14 6.82
C ARG A 129 -29.72 23.47 6.46
N GLU A 130 -30.04 23.68 5.19
CA GLU A 130 -30.83 24.84 4.72
C GLU A 130 -32.22 24.93 5.39
N LYS A 131 -32.72 23.85 5.99
CA LYS A 131 -34.02 23.80 6.68
C LYS A 131 -33.97 24.18 8.16
N ARG A 132 -32.82 24.59 8.70
CA ARG A 132 -32.71 24.98 10.12
C ARG A 132 -33.55 26.23 10.43
N PRO A 133 -34.08 26.36 11.66
CA PRO A 133 -34.75 27.59 12.09
C PRO A 133 -33.83 28.80 11.96
N ALA A 134 -34.38 29.98 11.62
CA ALA A 134 -33.60 31.18 11.37
C ALA A 134 -32.68 31.60 12.53
N SER A 135 -33.11 31.38 13.78
CA SER A 135 -32.33 31.63 15.00
C SER A 135 -31.10 30.73 15.16
N GLU A 136 -31.08 29.57 14.49
CA GLU A 136 -29.99 28.58 14.51
C GLU A 136 -29.35 28.41 13.11
N SER A 137 -29.71 29.29 12.16
CA SER A 137 -29.24 29.30 10.78
C SER A 137 -28.06 30.28 10.63
N PHE A 138 -26.93 29.94 11.25
CA PHE A 138 -25.66 30.64 11.05
C PHE A 138 -24.69 29.77 10.24
N ARG A 139 -23.79 30.41 9.46
CA ARG A 139 -22.68 29.69 8.82
C ARG A 139 -21.73 29.22 9.91
N ASP A 140 -21.66 27.91 10.06
CA ASP A 140 -20.75 27.26 10.98
C ASP A 140 -19.64 26.55 10.21
N VAL A 141 -18.59 26.16 10.95
CA VAL A 141 -17.41 25.46 10.42
C VAL A 141 -17.79 24.24 9.58
N LEU A 142 -18.89 23.56 9.92
CA LEU A 142 -19.39 22.40 9.19
C LEU A 142 -20.02 22.78 7.84
N SER A 143 -20.79 23.87 7.78
CA SER A 143 -21.35 24.39 6.53
C SER A 143 -20.24 24.86 5.58
N ASP A 144 -19.19 25.49 6.09
CA ASP A 144 -18.02 25.89 5.30
C ASP A 144 -17.22 24.66 4.84
N ALA A 145 -17.06 23.65 5.71
CA ALA A 145 -16.42 22.38 5.37
C ALA A 145 -17.17 21.63 4.26
N LEU A 146 -18.51 21.53 4.34
CA LEU A 146 -19.31 20.89 3.29
C LEU A 146 -19.23 21.67 1.96
N ALA A 147 -19.20 23.00 1.99
CA ALA A 147 -19.04 23.81 0.79
C ALA A 147 -17.66 23.60 0.14
N SER A 148 -16.60 23.56 0.95
CA SER A 148 -15.24 23.26 0.50
C SER A 148 -15.12 21.84 -0.05
N GLU A 149 -15.65 20.84 0.65
CA GLU A 149 -15.64 19.44 0.22
C GLU A 149 -16.36 19.24 -1.11
N LYS A 150 -17.53 19.86 -1.30
CA LYS A 150 -18.25 19.84 -2.57
C LYS A 150 -17.40 20.40 -3.71
N GLN A 151 -16.77 21.55 -3.50
CA GLN A 151 -15.93 22.20 -4.52
C GLN A 151 -14.73 21.33 -4.90
N ILE A 152 -14.09 20.69 -3.92
CA ILE A 152 -12.98 19.76 -4.16
C ILE A 152 -13.45 18.57 -4.99
N LEU A 153 -14.55 17.93 -4.60
CA LEU A 153 -15.09 16.76 -5.29
C LEU A 153 -15.52 17.07 -6.73
N ASP A 154 -16.09 18.26 -6.98
CA ASP A 154 -16.46 18.69 -8.33
C ASP A 154 -15.23 18.93 -9.23
N ASN A 155 -14.20 19.59 -8.71
CA ASN A 155 -12.95 19.82 -9.47
C ASN A 155 -12.27 18.49 -9.80
N MET A 156 -12.17 17.61 -8.81
CA MET A 156 -11.53 16.31 -8.95
C MET A 156 -12.23 15.40 -9.96
N ARG A 157 -13.57 15.48 -10.03
CA ARG A 157 -14.36 14.74 -11.02
C ARG A 157 -14.07 15.21 -12.45
N LYS A 158 -13.85 16.52 -12.65
CA LYS A 158 -13.44 17.07 -13.95
C LYS A 158 -12.04 16.58 -14.32
N ASP A 159 -11.09 16.69 -13.40
CA ASP A 159 -9.72 16.23 -13.64
C ASP A 159 -9.65 14.74 -14.00
N LEU A 160 -10.42 13.89 -13.31
CA LEU A 160 -10.49 12.45 -13.60
C LEU A 160 -11.09 12.18 -14.98
N PHE A 161 -12.09 12.95 -15.39
CA PHE A 161 -12.70 12.83 -16.72
C PHE A 161 -11.74 13.26 -17.83
N ASP A 162 -11.06 14.40 -17.66
CA ASP A 162 -10.11 14.91 -18.64
C ASP A 162 -8.92 13.94 -18.83
N MET A 163 -8.44 13.33 -17.73
CA MET A 163 -7.39 12.31 -17.79
C MET A 163 -7.86 11.01 -18.46
N GLU A 164 -9.11 10.60 -18.25
CA GLU A 164 -9.72 9.46 -18.93
C GLU A 164 -9.75 9.70 -20.45
N GLU A 165 -10.14 10.90 -20.89
CA GLU A 165 -10.19 11.26 -22.31
C GLU A 165 -8.78 11.29 -22.94
N GLN A 166 -7.78 11.82 -22.21
CA GLN A 166 -6.38 11.80 -22.66
C GLN A 166 -5.85 10.37 -22.80
N GLY A 167 -6.21 9.46 -21.89
CA GLY A 167 -5.77 8.06 -21.96
C GLY A 167 -6.29 7.34 -23.20
N LYS A 168 -7.56 7.58 -23.56
CA LYS A 168 -8.17 7.04 -24.79
C LYS A 168 -7.45 7.52 -26.05
N LYS A 169 -7.14 8.81 -26.14
CA LYS A 169 -6.38 9.39 -27.27
C LYS A 169 -4.99 8.77 -27.42
N VAL A 170 -4.28 8.53 -26.31
CA VAL A 170 -2.95 7.88 -26.34
C VAL A 170 -3.04 6.43 -26.84
N ILE A 171 -4.09 5.69 -26.45
CA ILE A 171 -4.31 4.32 -26.94
C ILE A 171 -4.60 4.32 -28.45
N GLU A 172 -5.44 5.24 -28.95
CA GLU A 172 -5.71 5.38 -30.38
C GLU A 172 -4.44 5.67 -31.19
N GLU A 173 -3.57 6.58 -30.70
CA GLU A 173 -2.27 6.87 -31.31
C GLU A 173 -1.35 5.63 -31.35
N MET A 174 -1.34 4.84 -30.27
CA MET A 174 -0.54 3.61 -30.16
C MET A 174 -1.01 2.52 -31.13
N LEU A 175 -2.33 2.31 -31.23
CA LEU A 175 -2.92 1.35 -32.16
C LEU A 175 -2.60 1.72 -33.62
N ALA A 176 -2.67 3.01 -33.96
CA ALA A 176 -2.28 3.50 -35.28
C ALA A 176 -0.80 3.23 -35.58
N LYS A 177 0.12 3.47 -34.63
CA LYS A 177 1.55 3.21 -34.81
C LYS A 177 1.88 1.72 -34.89
N ARG A 178 1.22 0.88 -34.10
CA ARG A 178 1.32 -0.58 -34.18
C ARG A 178 0.95 -1.09 -35.57
N ALA A 179 -0.14 -0.59 -36.15
CA ALA A 179 -0.57 -0.99 -37.49
C ALA A 179 0.48 -0.66 -38.57
N VAL A 180 1.06 0.54 -38.51
CA VAL A 180 2.12 0.96 -39.45
C VAL A 180 3.38 0.10 -39.32
N LEU A 181 3.85 -0.14 -38.09
CA LEU A 181 5.04 -0.98 -37.84
C LEU A 181 4.82 -2.44 -38.26
N SER A 182 3.62 -2.97 -38.04
CA SER A 182 3.25 -4.33 -38.46
C SER A 182 3.27 -4.45 -39.99
N HIS A 183 2.73 -3.47 -40.70
CA HIS A 183 2.75 -3.42 -42.17
C HIS A 183 4.18 -3.33 -42.73
N ASP A 184 5.03 -2.42 -42.22
CA ASP A 184 6.44 -2.29 -42.65
C ASP A 184 7.23 -3.60 -42.39
N THR A 185 7.01 -4.23 -41.23
CA THR A 185 7.65 -5.51 -40.89
C THR A 185 7.22 -6.63 -41.84
N GLY A 186 5.93 -6.69 -42.18
CA GLY A 186 5.38 -7.65 -43.15
C GLY A 186 5.95 -7.44 -44.56
N ALA A 187 5.98 -6.20 -45.04
CA ALA A 187 6.54 -5.84 -46.34
C ALA A 187 8.03 -6.24 -46.44
N ARG A 188 8.83 -5.98 -45.40
CA ARG A 188 10.26 -6.36 -45.36
C ARG A 188 10.47 -7.87 -45.37
N ARG A 189 9.62 -8.65 -44.69
CA ARG A 189 9.68 -10.13 -44.73
C ARG A 189 9.42 -10.66 -46.14
N LEU A 190 8.49 -10.06 -46.87
CA LEU A 190 8.21 -10.42 -48.27
C LEU A 190 9.39 -10.09 -49.18
N VAL A 191 10.04 -8.93 -48.98
CA VAL A 191 11.26 -8.55 -49.72
C VAL A 191 12.39 -9.55 -49.48
N ILE A 192 12.65 -9.93 -48.22
CA ILE A 192 13.67 -10.96 -47.89
C ILE A 192 13.32 -12.30 -48.58
N ALA A 193 12.06 -12.73 -48.50
CA ALA A 193 11.63 -13.99 -49.10
C ALA A 193 11.79 -14.00 -50.62
N HIS A 194 11.43 -12.89 -51.28
CA HIS A 194 11.62 -12.69 -52.71
C HIS A 194 13.10 -12.70 -53.10
N ASP A 195 13.92 -11.91 -52.41
CA ASP A 195 15.36 -11.80 -52.68
C ASP A 195 16.07 -13.16 -52.49
N ILE A 196 15.74 -13.91 -51.43
CA ILE A 196 16.28 -15.28 -51.21
C ILE A 196 15.76 -16.26 -52.27
N SER A 197 14.50 -16.15 -52.69
CA SER A 197 13.93 -17.03 -53.73
C SER A 197 14.60 -16.82 -55.09
N SER A 198 15.05 -15.60 -55.40
CA SER A 198 15.78 -15.28 -56.64
C SER A 198 17.15 -15.97 -56.76
N LEU A 199 17.69 -16.48 -55.64
CA LEU A 199 18.94 -17.24 -55.60
C LEU A 199 18.75 -18.75 -55.86
N LYS A 200 17.51 -19.26 -55.82
CA LYS A 200 17.22 -20.66 -56.14
C LYS A 200 17.21 -20.83 -57.66
N PRO A 201 17.95 -21.80 -58.22
CA PRO A 201 17.83 -22.10 -59.64
C PRO A 201 16.41 -22.59 -59.93
N ASN A 202 15.75 -22.00 -60.93
CA ASN A 202 14.48 -22.51 -61.46
C ASN A 202 14.67 -23.98 -61.88
N LEU A 203 14.24 -24.91 -61.04
CA LEU A 203 13.95 -26.27 -61.46
C LEU A 203 12.64 -26.20 -62.24
N ALA A 204 12.71 -26.54 -63.52
CA ALA A 204 11.54 -26.81 -64.34
C ALA A 204 10.63 -27.84 -63.62
N PRO A 205 9.30 -27.76 -63.78
CA PRO A 205 8.39 -28.62 -63.04
C PRO A 205 8.60 -30.08 -63.44
N ALA A 206 9.02 -30.90 -62.47
CA ALA A 206 9.10 -32.35 -62.63
C ALA A 206 7.70 -32.97 -62.59
N ALA A 207 7.46 -33.89 -63.52
CA ALA A 207 6.26 -34.71 -63.65
C ALA A 207 5.98 -35.56 -62.40
N PRO A 208 4.74 -36.03 -62.18
CA PRO A 208 4.33 -36.66 -60.92
C PRO A 208 4.84 -38.10 -60.83
N GLY A 209 5.57 -38.43 -59.76
CA GLY A 209 5.86 -39.82 -59.42
C GLY A 209 7.01 -40.00 -58.42
N SER A 210 6.74 -40.82 -57.41
CA SER A 210 7.66 -41.44 -56.43
C SER A 210 8.02 -40.68 -55.14
N GLU A 211 7.23 -41.02 -54.11
CA GLU A 211 7.62 -41.50 -52.76
C GLU A 211 8.77 -40.84 -51.97
N SER A 212 8.39 -40.41 -50.77
CA SER A 212 9.22 -39.99 -49.63
C SER A 212 10.12 -41.11 -49.06
N PRO A 213 11.11 -40.76 -48.20
CA PRO A 213 10.90 -41.02 -46.78
C PRO A 213 11.39 -39.95 -45.77
N LYS A 214 10.69 -39.99 -44.63
CA LYS A 214 10.70 -39.22 -43.37
C LYS A 214 12.05 -38.95 -42.69
N ALA A 215 12.16 -37.78 -42.03
CA ALA A 215 12.55 -37.62 -40.60
C ALA A 215 12.34 -36.16 -40.14
N HIS A 216 11.32 -35.89 -39.31
CA HIS A 216 11.42 -35.59 -37.87
C HIS A 216 12.05 -34.23 -37.50
N HIS A 217 11.21 -33.22 -37.23
CA HIS A 217 11.05 -32.67 -35.88
C HIS A 217 9.74 -31.87 -35.81
N ALA A 218 8.89 -32.27 -34.86
CA ALA A 218 7.63 -31.63 -34.53
C ALA A 218 7.79 -30.79 -33.26
N ALA A 219 7.09 -29.66 -33.21
CA ALA A 219 6.50 -29.08 -32.01
C ALA A 219 5.29 -28.21 -32.41
N PRO A 220 4.26 -28.09 -31.55
CA PRO A 220 2.89 -28.34 -31.96
C PRO A 220 2.01 -27.09 -32.09
N ALA A 221 0.91 -27.28 -32.83
CA ALA A 221 -0.18 -26.34 -33.01
C ALA A 221 -1.17 -26.32 -31.83
N ALA A 222 -1.74 -25.15 -31.59
CA ALA A 222 -3.10 -24.90 -31.09
C ALA A 222 -3.45 -23.46 -31.55
N GLY A 223 -4.59 -23.12 -32.14
CA GLY A 223 -5.83 -23.84 -32.41
C GLY A 223 -6.94 -22.78 -32.54
N ASN A 224 -7.52 -22.69 -33.75
CA ASN A 224 -8.84 -22.18 -34.15
C ASN A 224 -9.37 -20.82 -33.66
N ALA A 225 -9.63 -19.92 -34.61
CA ALA A 225 -11.01 -19.66 -35.08
C ALA A 225 -10.99 -18.88 -36.38
N ALA A 226 -11.66 -19.42 -37.40
CA ALA A 226 -12.17 -18.65 -38.52
C ALA A 226 -13.57 -18.17 -38.14
N ASP A 227 -13.92 -16.93 -38.47
CA ASP A 227 -15.24 -16.62 -39.01
C ASP A 227 -15.16 -15.37 -39.91
N SER A 228 -15.90 -15.47 -41.00
CA SER A 228 -15.89 -14.67 -42.22
C SER A 228 -16.58 -13.31 -42.09
N ALA A 229 -16.13 -12.32 -42.86
CA ALA A 229 -17.01 -11.52 -43.73
C ALA A 229 -16.20 -10.73 -44.77
N ASP A 230 -16.69 -10.81 -46.00
CA ASP A 230 -16.30 -10.08 -47.20
C ASP A 230 -16.06 -8.59 -46.98
N LEU A 231 -14.98 -8.06 -47.55
CA LEU A 231 -14.96 -6.71 -48.11
C LEU A 231 -14.01 -6.68 -49.32
N ASP A 232 -14.65 -6.60 -50.48
CA ASP A 232 -14.23 -6.01 -51.75
C ASP A 232 -12.76 -6.16 -52.20
N ALA A 233 -12.64 -7.02 -53.21
CA ALA A 233 -11.64 -6.88 -54.26
C ALA A 233 -11.81 -5.54 -55.00
N THR A 234 -11.18 -4.48 -54.50
CA THR A 234 -10.88 -3.30 -55.31
C THR A 234 -9.47 -2.78 -55.03
N THR A 235 -8.60 -3.01 -56.00
CA THR A 235 -7.41 -2.18 -56.32
C THR A 235 -6.41 -1.92 -55.19
N ALA A 236 -5.68 -2.94 -54.77
CA ALA A 236 -4.33 -2.73 -54.24
C ALA A 236 -3.37 -2.61 -55.43
N HIS A 237 -3.01 -1.37 -55.79
CA HIS A 237 -1.85 -1.11 -56.63
C HIS A 237 -0.66 -1.85 -56.00
N ALA A 238 -0.14 -2.86 -56.71
CA ALA A 238 1.17 -3.42 -56.41
C ALA A 238 2.19 -2.30 -56.62
N GLU A 239 2.58 -1.63 -55.54
CA GLU A 239 3.71 -0.72 -55.57
C GLU A 239 4.95 -1.50 -56.03
N LYS A 240 5.53 -1.03 -57.13
CA LYS A 240 6.81 -1.53 -57.67
C LYS A 240 7.85 -1.55 -56.54
N PRO A 241 8.69 -2.59 -56.44
CA PRO A 241 9.85 -2.56 -55.54
C PRO A 241 10.79 -1.41 -55.95
N PRO A 242 11.44 -0.71 -55.00
CA PRO A 242 12.16 0.54 -55.26
C PRO A 242 13.32 0.33 -56.25
N GLN A 243 13.36 1.19 -57.26
CA GLN A 243 14.27 1.15 -58.40
C GLN A 243 15.38 2.20 -58.25
N SER A 244 16.08 2.29 -57.11
CA SER A 244 17.43 2.89 -57.01
C SER A 244 18.07 2.66 -55.63
N ALA A 245 19.40 2.73 -55.53
CA ALA A 245 20.12 2.66 -54.25
C ALA A 245 19.80 3.84 -53.30
N GLU A 246 19.24 4.91 -53.82
CA GLU A 246 18.89 6.15 -53.10
C GLU A 246 17.51 6.02 -52.42
N GLU A 247 16.53 5.39 -53.08
CA GLU A 247 15.23 5.04 -52.50
C GLU A 247 15.36 4.02 -51.36
N LYS A 248 16.30 3.07 -51.45
CA LYS A 248 16.59 2.12 -50.37
C LYS A 248 17.13 2.79 -49.10
N LYS A 249 17.98 3.83 -49.25
CA LYS A 249 18.48 4.61 -48.11
C LYS A 249 17.38 5.46 -47.47
N LYS A 250 16.49 6.02 -48.29
CA LYS A 250 15.33 6.79 -47.83
C LYS A 250 14.35 5.94 -47.01
N ALA A 251 13.98 4.75 -47.50
CA ALA A 251 13.12 3.81 -46.78
C ALA A 251 13.75 3.26 -45.48
N GLN A 252 15.07 3.24 -45.37
CA GLN A 252 15.77 2.83 -44.14
C GLN A 252 15.84 3.98 -43.12
N GLN A 253 15.95 5.22 -43.58
CA GLN A 253 15.88 6.42 -42.73
C GLN A 253 14.46 6.66 -42.20
N GLU A 254 13.44 6.49 -43.03
CA GLU A 254 12.02 6.62 -42.65
C GLU A 254 11.63 5.61 -41.56
N SER A 255 12.10 4.35 -41.62
CA SER A 255 11.86 3.37 -40.54
C SER A 255 12.58 3.73 -39.25
N LYS A 256 13.77 4.34 -39.32
CA LYS A 256 14.50 4.78 -38.12
C LYS A 256 13.74 5.92 -37.41
N GLU A 257 13.24 6.88 -38.19
CA GLU A 257 12.41 7.99 -37.69
C GLU A 257 11.08 7.48 -37.13
N MET A 258 10.46 6.47 -37.74
CA MET A 258 9.25 5.82 -37.25
C MET A 258 9.47 5.14 -35.89
N ILE A 259 10.58 4.41 -35.72
CA ILE A 259 10.94 3.77 -34.45
C ILE A 259 11.19 4.83 -33.37
N GLU A 260 11.90 5.92 -33.69
CA GLU A 260 12.15 7.01 -32.75
C GLU A 260 10.87 7.72 -32.32
N ALA A 261 9.95 8.00 -33.26
CA ALA A 261 8.65 8.58 -32.96
C ALA A 261 7.81 7.66 -32.06
N THR A 262 7.94 6.34 -32.21
CA THR A 262 7.24 5.35 -31.39
C THR A 262 7.81 5.29 -29.97
N MET A 263 9.13 5.38 -29.81
CA MET A 263 9.77 5.46 -28.49
C MET A 263 9.34 6.73 -27.72
N LYS A 264 9.25 7.89 -28.39
CA LYS A 264 8.73 9.12 -27.78
C LYS A 264 7.27 8.98 -27.35
N LEU A 265 6.46 8.26 -28.12
CA LEU A 265 5.07 7.98 -27.77
C LEU A 265 4.96 7.04 -26.54
N LEU A 266 5.84 6.04 -26.40
CA LEU A 266 5.92 5.19 -25.20
C LEU A 266 6.32 5.98 -23.96
N GLU A 267 7.23 6.94 -24.09
CA GLU A 267 7.62 7.84 -22.99
C GLU A 267 6.44 8.71 -22.54
N ARG A 268 5.69 9.31 -23.48
CA ARG A 268 4.46 10.07 -23.17
C ARG A 268 3.41 9.19 -22.48
N CYS A 269 3.28 7.93 -22.90
CA CYS A 269 2.39 6.96 -22.28
C CYS A 269 2.80 6.65 -20.83
N ALA A 270 4.11 6.45 -20.57
CA ALA A 270 4.62 6.28 -19.21
C ALA A 270 4.35 7.51 -18.31
N GLN A 271 4.52 8.72 -18.86
CA GLN A 271 4.21 9.97 -18.15
C GLN A 271 2.70 10.10 -17.85
N HIS A 272 1.84 9.73 -18.80
CA HIS A 272 0.38 9.72 -18.60
C HIS A 272 -0.03 8.73 -17.49
N ARG A 273 0.57 7.53 -17.46
CA ARG A 273 0.35 6.56 -16.37
C ARG A 273 0.78 7.08 -15.01
N HIS A 274 1.92 7.77 -14.92
CA HIS A 274 2.38 8.38 -13.68
C HIS A 274 1.41 9.46 -13.18
N LYS A 275 0.98 10.37 -14.07
CA LYS A 275 -0.03 11.40 -13.75
C LYS A 275 -1.38 10.79 -13.35
N THR A 276 -1.76 9.70 -14.00
CA THR A 276 -2.98 8.94 -13.68
C THR A 276 -2.91 8.35 -12.28
N PHE A 277 -1.76 7.77 -11.91
CA PHE A 277 -1.53 7.25 -10.56
C PHE A 277 -1.63 8.37 -9.51
N ASP A 278 -0.97 9.50 -9.73
CA ASP A 278 -1.02 10.64 -8.83
C ASP A 278 -2.44 11.21 -8.68
N LEU A 279 -3.20 11.29 -9.76
CA LEU A 279 -4.57 11.81 -9.72
C LEU A 279 -5.53 10.82 -9.03
N CYS A 280 -5.42 9.52 -9.30
CA CYS A 280 -6.15 8.48 -8.56
C CYS A 280 -5.79 8.50 -7.07
N PHE A 281 -4.52 8.76 -6.75
CA PHE A 281 -4.05 8.88 -5.37
C PHE A 281 -4.65 10.11 -4.68
N LYS A 282 -4.60 11.28 -5.32
CA LYS A 282 -5.28 12.50 -4.86
C LYS A 282 -6.79 12.29 -4.72
N ALA A 283 -7.40 11.57 -5.66
CA ALA A 283 -8.81 11.24 -5.63
C ALA A 283 -9.20 10.38 -4.44
N LYS A 284 -8.38 9.38 -4.09
CA LYS A 284 -8.57 8.56 -2.90
C LYS A 284 -8.39 9.33 -1.59
N GLN A 285 -7.52 10.35 -1.58
CA GLN A 285 -7.35 11.22 -0.41
C GLN A 285 -8.54 12.17 -0.21
N ALA A 286 -9.08 12.73 -1.30
CA ALA A 286 -10.17 13.70 -1.24
C ALA A 286 -11.58 13.07 -1.31
N CYS A 287 -11.70 11.77 -1.58
CA CYS A 287 -12.96 11.03 -1.59
C CYS A 287 -13.11 10.13 -0.35
N PRO A 288 -13.59 10.63 0.80
CA PRO A 288 -13.87 9.82 1.97
C PRO A 288 -15.18 8.98 1.87
N ALA A 289 -15.72 8.71 0.67
CA ALA A 289 -16.93 7.87 0.57
C ALA A 289 -16.62 6.39 0.74
N GLY A 290 -17.01 5.92 1.91
CA GLY A 290 -17.11 4.52 2.32
C GLY A 290 -17.42 4.41 3.80
N ARG A 291 -17.09 5.44 4.61
CA ARG A 291 -17.57 5.57 5.97
C ARG A 291 -18.83 6.44 6.00
N GLY A 292 -19.90 5.85 5.47
CA GLY A 292 -21.25 6.22 5.92
C GLY A 292 -21.29 6.06 7.44
N LEU A 293 -21.95 7.00 8.09
CA LEU A 293 -22.06 7.13 9.55
C LEU A 293 -22.84 5.98 10.23
N GLU A 294 -23.00 4.83 9.57
CA GLU A 294 -23.79 3.68 10.01
C GLU A 294 -22.94 2.58 10.67
N SER A 295 -21.61 2.56 10.48
CA SER A 295 -20.77 1.44 10.98
C SER A 295 -20.46 1.45 12.48
N ARG A 296 -21.00 2.39 13.27
CA ARG A 296 -20.78 2.48 14.74
C ARG A 296 -21.96 2.03 15.60
N LEU A 297 -23.00 1.39 15.04
CA LEU A 297 -24.24 1.08 15.78
C LEU A 297 -24.64 -0.41 15.91
N ALA A 298 -23.79 -1.37 15.55
CA ALA A 298 -24.14 -2.79 15.71
C ALA A 298 -23.08 -3.59 16.47
N MET A 299 -22.91 -3.27 17.76
CA MET A 299 -22.59 -4.27 18.78
C MET A 299 -23.86 -4.53 19.60
N PHE A 300 -24.07 -5.79 19.98
CA PHE A 300 -25.17 -6.38 20.75
C PHE A 300 -26.34 -6.99 19.95
N ARG A 301 -26.13 -8.24 19.49
CA ARG A 301 -26.99 -9.40 19.79
C ARG A 301 -26.29 -10.71 19.40
N SER A 302 -26.01 -11.55 20.40
CA SER A 302 -25.86 -13.02 20.33
C SER A 302 -27.09 -13.59 21.07
N PRO A 303 -27.68 -14.77 20.75
CA PRO A 303 -27.00 -16.02 20.36
C PRO A 303 -27.70 -16.89 19.28
N LEU A 304 -27.04 -18.01 18.96
CA LEU A 304 -27.55 -19.27 18.35
C LEU A 304 -27.27 -19.52 16.85
N GLU A 305 -26.28 -20.39 16.59
CA GLU A 305 -26.37 -21.49 15.60
C GLU A 305 -27.54 -22.44 15.95
N PRO A 306 -28.11 -23.31 15.07
CA PRO A 306 -27.37 -24.16 14.10
C PRO A 306 -28.09 -24.52 12.77
N LEU A 307 -27.42 -25.36 11.98
CA LEU A 307 -27.91 -26.19 10.84
C LEU A 307 -28.11 -25.43 9.50
N CYS A 308 -27.66 -25.92 8.34
CA CYS A 308 -27.46 -27.30 7.90
C CYS A 308 -26.29 -27.40 6.91
N SER A 309 -25.51 -28.46 7.12
CA SER A 309 -24.75 -29.20 6.12
C SER A 309 -25.64 -29.75 4.99
N LEU A 310 -24.98 -30.29 3.95
CA LEU A 310 -25.49 -31.02 2.76
C LEU A 310 -25.80 -30.08 1.58
N LEU A 311 -25.14 -30.18 0.43
CA LEU A 311 -24.82 -31.37 -0.38
C LEU A 311 -23.42 -31.17 -1.03
N GLY A 312 -22.54 -32.15 -1.23
CA GLY A 312 -22.67 -33.60 -1.21
C GLY A 312 -22.13 -34.20 -2.51
N SER A 313 -21.04 -34.96 -2.43
CA SER A 313 -20.79 -36.24 -3.15
C SER A 313 -19.50 -36.83 -2.56
N ARG A 314 -19.52 -37.96 -1.82
CA ARG A 314 -19.78 -39.37 -2.20
C ARG A 314 -18.88 -39.81 -3.35
N ASP A 315 -18.17 -40.92 -3.35
CA ASP A 315 -17.94 -42.08 -2.49
C ASP A 315 -16.52 -42.56 -2.90
N SER A 316 -15.72 -43.28 -2.10
CA SER A 316 -15.84 -44.73 -2.01
C SER A 316 -14.74 -45.32 -1.12
N SER A 317 -15.15 -46.32 -0.36
CA SER A 317 -14.35 -47.22 0.47
C SER A 317 -13.41 -48.10 -0.36
N ALA A 318 -12.15 -48.22 0.06
CA ALA A 318 -11.34 -49.41 -0.17
C ALA A 318 -10.42 -49.65 1.03
N ALA A 319 -10.40 -50.89 1.46
CA ALA A 319 -9.83 -51.37 2.71
C ALA A 319 -8.41 -51.92 2.57
N ARG A 320 -7.77 -52.08 3.74
CA ARG A 320 -6.75 -53.07 4.15
C ARG A 320 -5.27 -52.63 4.21
N ASN A 321 -4.78 -52.73 5.45
CA ASN A 321 -3.52 -53.31 5.92
C ASN A 321 -2.18 -52.83 5.34
N SER A 322 -1.31 -52.30 6.20
CA SER A 322 -0.32 -53.08 6.98
C SER A 322 0.73 -52.15 7.60
N GLY A 323 1.39 -52.59 8.68
CA GLY A 323 2.71 -52.04 9.05
C GLY A 323 2.81 -51.35 10.40
N THR A 324 2.66 -52.13 11.47
CA THR A 324 3.13 -51.84 12.83
C THR A 324 4.61 -51.42 12.87
N PHE A 325 4.92 -50.31 13.55
CA PHE A 325 6.22 -50.12 14.21
C PHE A 325 6.01 -49.35 15.53
N GLN A 326 6.06 -50.09 16.65
CA GLN A 326 6.06 -49.56 18.00
C GLN A 326 7.50 -49.15 18.38
N ALA A 327 7.66 -47.95 18.95
CA ALA A 327 8.83 -47.53 19.70
C ALA A 327 8.42 -47.22 21.17
N PRO A 328 9.30 -47.43 22.16
CA PRO A 328 8.90 -47.77 23.52
C PRO A 328 8.63 -46.55 24.41
N ARG A 329 7.57 -46.67 25.24
CA ARG A 329 7.30 -45.83 26.41
C ARG A 329 8.16 -46.27 27.59
N SER A 330 9.14 -45.46 28.01
CA SER A 330 9.56 -45.35 29.42
C SER A 330 10.63 -44.27 29.62
N LEU A 331 10.23 -43.05 30.00
CA LEU A 331 11.04 -42.12 30.82
C LEU A 331 10.29 -40.85 31.27
N ALA A 332 8.96 -40.83 31.20
CA ALA A 332 8.14 -39.75 31.75
C ALA A 332 7.74 -40.07 33.21
N LYS A 333 8.64 -39.87 34.18
CA LYS A 333 8.25 -39.80 35.62
C LYS A 333 9.25 -39.15 36.59
N LYS A 334 10.28 -38.41 36.12
CA LYS A 334 11.24 -37.73 37.02
C LYS A 334 11.45 -36.22 36.79
N HIS A 335 10.65 -35.56 35.96
CA HIS A 335 10.84 -34.13 35.65
C HIS A 335 9.78 -33.15 36.22
N ASN A 336 8.87 -33.61 37.09
CA ASN A 336 7.80 -32.76 37.63
C ASN A 336 7.98 -32.31 39.09
N THR A 337 9.13 -32.56 39.71
CA THR A 337 9.39 -32.19 41.13
C THR A 337 10.43 -31.08 41.30
N ALA A 338 11.09 -30.63 40.22
CA ALA A 338 12.07 -29.53 40.28
C ALA A 338 11.47 -28.16 39.94
N LEU A 339 10.39 -28.10 39.15
CA LEU A 339 9.72 -26.86 38.76
C LEU A 339 8.85 -26.26 39.88
N ALA A 340 8.27 -27.09 40.75
CA ALA A 340 7.43 -26.64 41.86
C ALA A 340 8.20 -25.89 42.96
N THR A 341 9.47 -26.26 43.17
CA THR A 341 10.31 -25.66 44.23
C THR A 341 10.89 -24.29 43.84
N TYR A 342 10.92 -23.96 42.54
CA TYR A 342 11.36 -22.65 42.06
C TYR A 342 10.24 -21.60 42.13
N ALA A 343 9.00 -22.01 41.82
CA ALA A 343 7.83 -21.13 41.86
C ALA A 343 7.52 -20.58 43.26
N GLN A 344 7.78 -21.35 44.32
CA GLN A 344 7.54 -20.90 45.70
C GLN A 344 8.60 -19.93 46.25
N ARG A 345 9.82 -19.87 45.67
CA ARG A 345 10.85 -18.89 46.10
C ARG A 345 10.71 -17.52 45.42
N ALA A 346 10.00 -17.43 44.30
CA ALA A 346 9.78 -16.17 43.57
C ALA A 346 8.67 -15.28 44.17
N SER A 347 7.79 -15.85 45.03
CA SER A 347 6.64 -15.13 45.59
C SER A 347 6.98 -14.14 46.72
N ALA A 348 8.24 -13.98 47.12
CA ALA A 348 8.62 -13.23 48.33
C ALA A 348 9.77 -12.21 48.17
N LYS A 349 10.13 -11.82 46.95
CA LYS A 349 10.93 -10.60 46.72
C LYS A 349 10.03 -9.54 46.12
N SER A 350 9.83 -8.45 46.85
CA SER A 350 9.20 -7.23 46.34
C SER A 350 9.84 -6.85 45.00
N CYS A 351 9.01 -6.52 44.01
CA CYS A 351 9.39 -5.90 42.74
C CYS A 351 10.01 -4.51 43.01
N SER A 352 11.25 -4.46 43.50
CA SER A 352 11.91 -3.24 43.99
C SER A 352 13.31 -3.00 43.40
N SER A 353 13.68 -3.67 42.31
CA SER A 353 14.91 -3.34 41.59
C SER A 353 14.69 -3.45 40.08
N LEU A 354 13.85 -2.55 39.54
CA LEU A 354 13.86 -2.32 38.11
C LEU A 354 15.26 -1.82 37.75
N GLU A 355 15.93 -2.44 36.77
CA GLU A 355 17.28 -2.00 36.43
C GLU A 355 17.27 -0.64 35.78
N GLU A 356 17.85 0.34 36.48
CA GLU A 356 17.93 1.74 36.06
C GLU A 356 19.07 1.92 35.06
N SER A 357 18.72 2.21 33.80
CA SER A 357 19.65 2.63 32.75
C SER A 357 20.29 3.99 33.03
N LEU A 358 19.62 4.81 33.83
CA LEU A 358 20.10 6.08 34.34
C LEU A 358 19.63 6.31 35.77
N ARG A 359 20.41 7.04 36.57
CA ARG A 359 20.02 7.57 37.87
C ARG A 359 20.05 9.08 37.79
N TYR A 360 18.93 9.71 38.07
CA TYR A 360 18.81 11.16 37.98
C TYR A 360 18.30 11.72 39.30
N ALA A 361 18.99 12.76 39.77
CA ALA A 361 18.50 13.72 40.73
C ALA A 361 18.82 15.11 40.19
N ARG A 362 18.07 16.14 40.59
CA ARG A 362 18.36 17.49 40.10
C ARG A 362 19.81 17.88 40.41
N GLY A 363 20.58 18.17 39.36
CA GLY A 363 22.01 18.48 39.46
C GLY A 363 22.96 17.28 39.46
N SER A 364 22.48 16.04 39.27
CA SER A 364 23.32 14.84 39.14
C SER A 364 22.68 13.80 38.21
N LEU A 365 23.44 13.33 37.23
CA LEU A 365 23.03 12.28 36.32
C LEU A 365 24.13 11.22 36.24
N GLN A 366 23.74 9.97 36.46
CA GLN A 366 24.58 8.81 36.19
C GLN A 366 23.92 7.93 35.13
N VAL A 367 24.71 7.32 34.24
CA VAL A 367 24.21 6.39 33.22
C VAL A 367 24.95 5.06 33.28
N LEU A 368 24.27 3.96 33.03
CA LEU A 368 24.91 2.64 33.00
C LEU A 368 25.78 2.50 31.75
N ASP A 369 27.04 2.06 31.92
CA ASP A 369 27.93 1.73 30.80
C ASP A 369 27.51 0.42 30.12
N GLN A 370 26.72 0.53 29.05
CA GLN A 370 26.21 -0.62 28.31
C GLN A 370 27.29 -1.36 27.50
N LEU A 371 28.52 -0.84 27.40
CA LEU A 371 29.63 -1.57 26.78
C LEU A 371 30.19 -2.65 27.73
N LYS A 372 30.04 -2.46 29.04
CA LYS A 372 30.54 -3.39 30.07
C LYS A 372 29.53 -4.47 30.45
N VAL A 373 28.25 -4.28 30.15
CA VAL A 373 27.21 -5.31 30.32
C VAL A 373 27.43 -6.44 29.31
N PRO A 374 27.33 -7.74 29.69
CA PRO A 374 26.88 -8.26 30.98
C PRO A 374 27.97 -8.52 32.03
N GLN A 375 29.24 -8.22 31.75
CA GLN A 375 30.35 -8.56 32.65
C GLN A 375 30.42 -7.68 33.89
N ALA A 376 30.06 -6.40 33.77
CA ALA A 376 30.06 -5.46 34.88
C ALA A 376 28.92 -4.44 34.77
N LYS A 377 28.39 -4.05 35.94
CA LYS A 377 27.36 -3.03 36.09
C LYS A 377 27.99 -1.76 36.67
N GLU A 378 28.48 -0.90 35.80
CA GLU A 378 29.17 0.33 36.18
C GLU A 378 28.42 1.56 35.70
N TYR A 379 28.37 2.59 36.53
CA TYR A 379 27.71 3.86 36.22
C TYR A 379 28.74 4.95 35.94
N ILE A 380 28.46 5.77 34.93
CA ILE A 380 29.28 6.91 34.49
C ILE A 380 28.57 8.19 34.92
N GLU A 381 29.29 9.09 35.58
CA GLU A 381 28.82 10.43 35.89
C GLU A 381 28.72 11.28 34.61
N VAL A 382 27.61 12.01 34.47
CA VAL A 382 27.32 12.91 33.35
C VAL A 382 27.10 14.32 33.90
N PRO A 383 28.18 15.09 34.13
CA PRO A 383 28.08 16.40 34.78
C PRO A 383 27.58 17.53 33.86
N ASP A 384 27.61 17.34 32.54
CA ASP A 384 27.27 18.38 31.57
C ASP A 384 26.84 17.79 30.20
N ALA A 385 26.48 18.66 29.26
CA ALA A 385 26.08 18.22 27.92
C ALA A 385 27.24 17.70 27.06
N ASP A 386 28.51 17.98 27.38
CA ASP A 386 29.66 17.39 26.66
C ASP A 386 29.81 15.92 27.05
N ALA A 387 29.74 15.61 28.34
CA ALA A 387 29.70 14.24 28.83
C ALA A 387 28.48 13.48 28.27
N ALA A 388 27.31 14.12 28.21
CA ALA A 388 26.11 13.51 27.63
C ALA A 388 26.29 13.20 26.13
N TRP A 389 26.87 14.14 25.38
CA TRP A 389 27.23 13.93 23.97
C TRP A 389 28.19 12.75 23.82
N HIS A 390 29.22 12.66 24.67
CA HIS A 390 30.22 11.60 24.64
C HIS A 390 29.63 10.22 24.89
N VAL A 391 28.83 10.03 25.94
CA VAL A 391 28.25 8.72 26.26
C VAL A 391 27.25 8.24 25.19
N VAL A 392 26.57 9.16 24.52
CA VAL A 392 25.69 8.85 23.38
C VAL A 392 26.51 8.50 22.13
N ARG A 393 27.57 9.27 21.82
CA ARG A 393 28.43 9.05 20.64
C ARG A 393 29.21 7.75 20.74
N SER A 394 29.74 7.43 21.91
CA SER A 394 30.54 6.22 22.19
C SER A 394 29.69 4.94 22.28
N MET A 395 28.36 5.07 22.24
CA MET A 395 27.39 4.00 22.48
C MET A 395 27.46 3.36 23.88
N GLN A 396 28.03 4.07 24.86
CA GLN A 396 27.88 3.71 26.28
C GLN A 396 26.41 3.78 26.69
N VAL A 397 25.66 4.72 26.11
CA VAL A 397 24.21 4.79 26.17
C VAL A 397 23.62 4.55 24.78
N ARG A 398 22.58 3.70 24.69
CA ARG A 398 21.86 3.42 23.44
C ARG A 398 20.38 3.13 23.69
N GLY A 399 19.62 3.03 22.60
CA GLY A 399 18.16 2.98 22.62
C GLY A 399 17.59 4.35 22.29
N ALA A 400 16.70 4.42 21.29
CA ALA A 400 16.27 5.69 20.71
C ALA A 400 15.62 6.64 21.74
N PRO A 401 14.74 6.18 22.65
CA PRO A 401 14.22 7.03 23.73
C PRO A 401 15.31 7.42 24.73
N LEU A 402 16.15 6.47 25.16
CA LEU A 402 17.14 6.71 26.22
C LEU A 402 18.19 7.76 25.83
N ILE A 403 18.69 7.75 24.60
CA ILE A 403 19.67 8.76 24.16
C ILE A 403 19.08 10.18 24.17
N ALA A 404 17.79 10.34 23.92
CA ALA A 404 17.11 11.62 23.95
C ALA A 404 16.97 12.13 25.40
N ILE A 405 16.56 11.25 26.32
CA ILE A 405 16.43 11.54 27.74
C ILE A 405 17.79 11.88 28.37
N VAL A 406 18.83 11.09 28.13
CA VAL A 406 20.18 11.35 28.65
C VAL A 406 20.73 12.68 28.13
N SER A 407 20.48 13.01 26.85
CA SER A 407 20.90 14.30 26.29
C SER A 407 20.18 15.48 26.95
N ALA A 408 18.86 15.35 27.15
CA ALA A 408 18.06 16.39 27.82
C ALA A 408 18.47 16.58 29.28
N LEU A 409 18.65 15.49 30.02
CA LEU A 409 19.02 15.53 31.44
C LEU A 409 20.46 16.00 31.64
N GLY A 410 21.40 15.65 30.76
CA GLY A 410 22.78 16.14 30.83
C GLY A 410 22.85 17.66 30.69
N LEU A 411 22.08 18.24 29.77
CA LEU A 411 21.95 19.69 29.69
C LEU A 411 21.17 20.28 30.88
N ALA A 412 20.23 19.54 31.48
CA ALA A 412 19.53 19.98 32.69
C ALA A 412 20.48 20.05 33.91
N VAL A 413 21.42 19.12 34.03
CA VAL A 413 22.49 19.18 35.04
C VAL A 413 23.35 20.43 34.82
N GLU A 414 23.78 20.66 33.58
CA GLU A 414 24.58 21.84 33.23
C GLU A 414 23.82 23.15 33.50
N ALA A 415 22.52 23.21 33.15
CA ALA A 415 21.65 24.35 33.41
C ALA A 415 21.48 24.61 34.92
N THR A 416 21.31 23.54 35.72
CA THR A 416 21.21 23.64 37.18
C THR A 416 22.49 24.22 37.78
N ALA A 417 23.67 23.78 37.32
CA ALA A 417 24.97 24.30 37.79
C ALA A 417 25.24 25.77 37.38
N ARG A 418 24.41 26.34 36.50
CA ARG A 418 24.48 27.74 36.07
C ARG A 418 23.45 28.63 36.77
N MET A 419 22.50 28.07 37.51
CA MET A 419 21.58 28.84 38.35
C MET A 419 22.37 29.64 39.40
N GLY A 420 21.90 30.85 39.72
CA GLY A 420 22.58 31.78 40.64
C GLY A 420 23.77 32.56 40.03
N LYS A 421 24.14 32.33 38.77
CA LYS A 421 25.12 33.16 38.04
C LYS A 421 24.42 34.35 37.38
N ALA A 422 25.01 35.54 37.47
CA ALA A 422 24.48 36.74 36.84
C ALA A 422 24.63 36.66 35.30
N VAL A 423 23.56 36.25 34.63
CA VAL A 423 23.48 36.08 33.17
C VAL A 423 22.20 36.75 32.67
N ALA A 424 22.26 37.44 31.53
CA ALA A 424 21.05 38.02 30.95
C ALA A 424 20.10 36.90 30.44
N PRO A 425 18.77 37.06 30.53
CA PRO A 425 17.82 36.04 30.08
C PRO A 425 18.01 35.58 28.62
N LYS A 426 18.35 36.52 27.73
CA LYS A 426 18.61 36.24 26.31
C LYS A 426 19.83 35.33 26.11
N ASP A 427 20.88 35.52 26.92
CA ASP A 427 22.11 34.74 26.84
C ASP A 427 21.89 33.32 27.38
N ALA A 428 21.06 33.17 28.41
CA ALA A 428 20.65 31.85 28.92
C ALA A 428 19.89 31.04 27.86
N GLY A 429 18.93 31.66 27.18
CA GLY A 429 18.19 31.04 26.09
C GLY A 429 19.06 30.72 24.87
N GLY A 430 20.01 31.59 24.53
CA GLY A 430 21.01 31.37 23.48
C GLY A 430 21.90 30.16 23.78
N PHE A 431 22.43 30.09 25.01
CA PHE A 431 23.25 28.98 25.48
C PHE A 431 22.50 27.63 25.40
N LEU A 432 21.27 27.54 25.90
CA LEU A 432 20.50 26.29 25.85
C LEU A 432 20.29 25.82 24.39
N ARG A 433 19.99 26.76 23.48
CA ARG A 433 19.80 26.45 22.05
C ARG A 433 21.09 25.93 21.41
N GLU A 434 22.21 26.58 21.67
CA GLU A 434 23.51 26.15 21.16
C GLU A 434 23.87 24.73 21.64
N ARG A 435 23.67 24.45 22.93
CA ARG A 435 23.94 23.12 23.51
C ARG A 435 23.00 22.04 22.97
N MET A 436 21.72 22.35 22.75
CA MET A 436 20.79 21.43 22.09
C MET A 436 21.18 21.14 20.63
N GLN A 437 21.69 22.14 19.89
CA GLN A 437 22.23 21.93 18.54
C GLN A 437 23.48 21.03 18.57
N PHE A 438 24.38 21.26 19.52
CA PHE A 438 25.56 20.42 19.73
C PHE A 438 25.17 18.96 20.06
N LEU A 439 24.24 18.73 20.99
CA LEU A 439 23.78 17.40 21.37
C LEU A 439 23.23 16.58 20.19
N ARG A 440 22.52 17.21 19.24
CA ARG A 440 22.01 16.56 18.02
C ARG A 440 23.12 15.97 17.14
N THR A 441 24.34 16.50 17.21
CA THR A 441 25.47 16.00 16.40
C THR A 441 26.03 14.65 16.89
N SER A 442 25.65 14.20 18.09
CA SER A 442 26.12 12.94 18.66
C SER A 442 25.74 11.75 17.76
N ARG A 443 24.46 11.66 17.34
CA ARG A 443 23.93 10.62 16.46
C ARG A 443 22.86 11.19 15.51
N PRO A 444 23.24 11.72 14.33
CA PRO A 444 22.35 12.49 13.44
C PRO A 444 21.22 11.67 12.79
N THR A 445 21.20 10.34 12.95
CA THR A 445 20.15 9.46 12.42
C THR A 445 19.03 9.16 13.42
N ALA A 446 19.19 9.57 14.69
CA ALA A 446 18.26 9.24 15.77
C ALA A 446 17.10 10.25 15.88
N VAL A 447 15.97 9.97 15.23
CA VAL A 447 14.80 10.87 15.19
C VAL A 447 14.30 11.28 16.58
N ASN A 448 14.27 10.35 17.56
CA ASN A 448 13.83 10.66 18.93
C ASN A 448 14.68 11.77 19.58
N LEU A 449 15.98 11.82 19.31
CA LEU A 449 16.85 12.89 19.80
C LEU A 449 16.47 14.25 19.18
N PHE A 450 16.21 14.29 17.87
CA PHE A 450 15.77 15.51 17.20
C PHE A 450 14.42 16.00 17.72
N ASN A 451 13.42 15.10 17.80
CA ASN A 451 12.09 15.42 18.30
C ASN A 451 12.12 15.96 19.74
N ALA A 452 12.92 15.33 20.61
CA ALA A 452 13.10 15.77 21.99
C ALA A 452 13.72 17.18 22.07
N MET A 453 14.78 17.42 21.31
CA MET A 453 15.45 18.73 21.31
C MET A 453 14.57 19.81 20.69
N GLU A 454 13.79 19.52 19.66
CA GLU A 454 12.81 20.47 19.08
C GLU A 454 11.71 20.83 20.10
N ALA A 455 11.18 19.84 20.83
CA ALA A 455 10.19 20.07 21.88
C ALA A 455 10.75 20.96 23.01
N LEU A 456 11.99 20.71 23.43
CA LEU A 456 12.66 21.52 24.46
C LEU A 456 13.01 22.93 23.96
N GLU A 457 13.38 23.09 22.69
CA GLU A 457 13.57 24.42 22.08
C GLU A 457 12.30 25.26 22.10
N ALA A 458 11.13 24.65 21.86
CA ALA A 458 9.85 25.33 21.98
C ALA A 458 9.57 25.79 23.42
N VAL A 459 9.89 24.97 24.42
CA VAL A 459 9.79 25.34 25.84
C VAL A 459 10.71 26.52 26.16
N VAL A 460 11.97 26.47 25.71
CA VAL A 460 12.93 27.57 25.94
C VAL A 460 12.47 28.85 25.25
N ALA A 461 11.93 28.76 24.02
CA ALA A 461 11.39 29.92 23.30
C ALA A 461 10.21 30.56 24.05
N ALA A 462 9.28 29.73 24.57
CA ALA A 462 8.17 30.21 25.38
C ALA A 462 8.66 30.85 26.69
N ALA A 463 9.62 30.23 27.37
CA ALA A 463 10.20 30.76 28.61
C ALA A 463 10.90 32.11 28.39
N ILE A 464 11.64 32.29 27.29
CA ILE A 464 12.25 33.59 26.94
C ILE A 464 11.18 34.69 26.76
N ALA A 465 10.00 34.34 26.26
CA ALA A 465 8.92 35.31 26.04
C ALA A 465 8.18 35.70 27.34
N THR A 466 8.15 34.81 28.34
CA THR A 466 7.35 35.01 29.57
C THR A 466 8.18 35.32 30.81
N CYS A 467 9.41 34.82 30.89
CA CYS A 467 10.25 34.91 32.09
C CYS A 467 11.12 36.16 32.06
N THR A 468 11.47 36.66 33.24
CA THR A 468 12.23 37.91 33.41
C THR A 468 13.68 37.66 33.83
N THR A 469 13.99 36.47 34.33
CA THR A 469 15.34 36.10 34.79
C THR A 469 15.90 34.89 34.04
N ALA A 470 17.23 34.79 33.97
CA ALA A 470 17.91 33.61 33.41
C ALA A 470 17.62 32.33 34.23
N GLU A 471 17.45 32.47 35.54
CA GLU A 471 17.16 31.36 36.44
C GLU A 471 15.80 30.73 36.16
N GLU A 472 14.77 31.54 35.91
CA GLU A 472 13.45 31.07 35.49
C GLU A 472 13.50 30.27 34.17
N ILE A 473 14.31 30.71 33.21
CA ILE A 473 14.48 30.02 31.92
C ILE A 473 15.19 28.67 32.12
N TYR A 474 16.27 28.63 32.89
CA TYR A 474 16.95 27.37 33.21
C TYR A 474 16.01 26.42 33.96
N LEU A 475 15.21 26.93 34.90
CA LEU A 475 14.27 26.11 35.67
C LEU A 475 13.15 25.56 34.78
N ALA A 476 12.65 26.34 33.83
CA ALA A 476 11.67 25.87 32.85
C ALA A 476 12.23 24.72 31.99
N TYR A 477 13.48 24.84 31.54
CA TYR A 477 14.16 23.77 30.80
C TYR A 477 14.35 22.51 31.66
N VAL A 478 14.89 22.66 32.88
CA VAL A 478 15.13 21.54 33.81
C VAL A 478 13.83 20.80 34.10
N LYS A 479 12.75 21.53 34.39
CA LYS A 479 11.44 20.93 34.63
C LYS A 479 10.93 20.16 33.41
N ALA A 480 11.06 20.73 32.20
CA ALA A 480 10.64 20.05 30.99
C ALA A 480 11.44 18.76 30.72
N ALA A 481 12.75 18.75 30.99
CA ALA A 481 13.57 17.55 30.88
C ALA A 481 13.19 16.47 31.93
N GLU A 482 12.88 16.89 33.16
CA GLU A 482 12.35 16.00 34.22
C GLU A 482 10.98 15.42 33.85
N ASP A 483 10.08 16.25 33.30
CA ASP A 483 8.75 15.84 32.84
C ASP A 483 8.87 14.82 31.68
N MET A 484 9.82 15.01 30.75
CA MET A 484 10.10 14.05 29.68
C MET A 484 10.56 12.69 30.21
N LEU A 485 11.42 12.66 31.23
CA LEU A 485 11.84 11.41 31.89
C LEU A 485 10.63 10.68 32.49
N ALA A 486 9.79 11.41 33.22
CA ALA A 486 8.61 10.84 33.86
C ALA A 486 7.58 10.32 32.84
N GLU A 487 7.41 11.04 31.72
CA GLU A 487 6.49 10.65 30.65
C GLU A 487 6.97 9.40 29.90
N ASP A 488 8.27 9.29 29.59
CA ASP A 488 8.81 8.09 28.91
C ASP A 488 8.59 6.82 29.76
N VAL A 489 8.88 6.89 31.06
CA VAL A 489 8.62 5.76 31.99
C VAL A 489 7.13 5.40 32.05
N ARG A 490 6.25 6.40 32.04
CA ARG A 490 4.79 6.18 32.06
C ARG A 490 4.33 5.54 30.75
N ALA A 491 4.74 6.07 29.61
CA ALA A 491 4.42 5.56 28.29
C ALA A 491 4.88 4.10 28.12
N ASN A 492 6.10 3.78 28.55
CA ASN A 492 6.65 2.41 28.49
C ASN A 492 5.82 1.41 29.32
N LYS A 493 5.37 1.80 30.51
CA LYS A 493 4.47 0.96 31.34
C LYS A 493 3.12 0.75 30.64
N THR A 494 2.53 1.80 30.10
CA THR A 494 1.25 1.70 29.38
C THR A 494 1.37 0.82 28.12
N ILE A 495 2.47 0.95 27.37
CA ILE A 495 2.78 0.07 26.22
C ILE A 495 2.89 -1.39 26.70
N GLY A 496 3.61 -1.62 27.80
CA GLY A 496 3.75 -2.95 28.39
C GLY A 496 2.39 -3.57 28.73
N ASP A 497 1.51 -2.80 29.37
CA ASP A 497 0.20 -3.28 29.78
C ASP A 497 -0.75 -3.51 28.60
N ALA A 498 -0.81 -2.57 27.66
CA ALA A 498 -1.65 -2.68 26.47
C ALA A 498 -1.22 -3.83 25.55
N GLY A 499 0.09 -4.05 25.41
CA GLY A 499 0.60 -5.17 24.62
C GLY A 499 0.39 -6.52 25.30
N ALA A 500 0.48 -6.57 26.64
CA ALA A 500 0.14 -7.77 27.39
C ALA A 500 -1.34 -8.12 27.24
N ASP A 501 -2.23 -7.12 27.29
CA ASP A 501 -3.67 -7.32 27.06
C ASP A 501 -3.96 -7.85 25.66
N ALA A 502 -3.31 -7.29 24.63
CA ALA A 502 -3.46 -7.74 23.24
C ALA A 502 -3.06 -9.20 23.05
N ILE A 503 -1.90 -9.60 23.58
CA ILE A 503 -1.42 -10.99 23.49
C ILE A 503 -2.35 -11.96 24.20
N LEU A 504 -2.82 -11.60 25.41
CA LEU A 504 -3.73 -12.45 26.16
C LEU A 504 -5.09 -12.59 25.46
N ALA A 505 -5.60 -11.53 24.84
CA ALA A 505 -6.82 -11.58 24.04
C ALA A 505 -6.68 -12.50 22.81
N ASP A 506 -5.56 -12.41 22.08
CA ASP A 506 -5.28 -13.31 20.95
C ASP A 506 -5.15 -14.78 21.40
N MET A 507 -4.50 -15.01 22.56
CA MET A 507 -4.42 -16.35 23.16
C MET A 507 -5.79 -16.87 23.58
N GLU A 508 -6.65 -16.04 24.17
CA GLU A 508 -8.03 -16.40 24.51
C GLU A 508 -8.82 -16.77 23.25
N ALA A 509 -8.74 -15.97 22.19
CA ALA A 509 -9.38 -16.24 20.91
C ALA A 509 -8.88 -17.55 20.26
N ALA A 510 -7.61 -17.89 20.47
CA ALA A 510 -7.01 -19.16 20.02
C ALA A 510 -7.30 -20.36 20.95
N GLY A 511 -8.14 -20.19 21.98
CA GLY A 511 -8.50 -21.27 22.92
C GLY A 511 -7.40 -21.60 23.94
N ARG A 512 -6.44 -20.69 24.15
CA ARG A 512 -5.24 -20.88 25.00
C ARG A 512 -5.16 -19.94 26.21
N GLY A 513 -6.23 -19.22 26.55
CA GLY A 513 -6.27 -18.25 27.67
C GLY A 513 -5.95 -18.81 29.06
N GLY A 514 -6.03 -20.14 29.25
CA GLY A 514 -5.61 -20.82 30.49
C GLY A 514 -4.12 -21.13 30.60
N SER A 515 -3.34 -20.94 29.51
CA SER A 515 -1.89 -21.18 29.48
C SER A 515 -1.09 -19.88 29.63
N GLY A 516 0.17 -19.98 30.07
CA GLY A 516 1.07 -18.84 30.06
C GLY A 516 1.58 -18.55 28.64
N ALA A 517 1.86 -17.27 28.36
CA ALA A 517 2.33 -16.81 27.07
C ALA A 517 3.80 -17.19 26.84
N ARG A 518 4.12 -17.69 25.64
CA ARG A 518 5.49 -17.90 25.18
C ARG A 518 5.82 -16.85 24.12
N VAL A 519 6.63 -15.88 24.48
CA VAL A 519 6.84 -14.68 23.67
C VAL A 519 8.26 -14.65 23.11
N LEU A 520 8.42 -14.38 21.82
CA LEU A 520 9.72 -14.21 21.16
C LEU A 520 10.00 -12.72 20.89
N THR A 521 11.23 -12.28 21.13
CA THR A 521 11.69 -10.92 20.84
C THR A 521 13.07 -10.89 20.18
N ILE A 522 13.44 -9.73 19.64
CA ILE A 522 14.73 -9.44 19.00
C ILE A 522 15.29 -8.11 19.52
N CYS A 523 16.61 -7.95 19.44
CA CYS A 523 17.35 -6.79 19.92
C CYS A 523 17.18 -6.60 21.44
N ASN A 524 17.32 -5.36 21.89
CA ASN A 524 17.09 -4.93 23.25
C ASN A 524 16.16 -3.72 23.25
N THR A 525 15.04 -3.87 23.95
CA THR A 525 13.91 -2.93 24.02
C THR A 525 13.47 -2.75 25.47
N GLY A 526 14.38 -3.02 26.40
CA GLY A 526 14.16 -3.01 27.84
C GLY A 526 14.38 -1.65 28.49
N SER A 527 14.64 -1.68 29.79
CA SER A 527 15.00 -0.49 30.55
C SER A 527 16.35 0.03 30.07
N LEU A 528 17.25 -0.84 29.58
CA LEU A 528 18.53 -0.45 29.00
C LEU A 528 18.40 0.26 27.65
N ALA A 529 17.22 0.28 27.02
CA ALA A 529 16.96 0.99 25.77
C ALA A 529 16.03 2.22 25.94
N THR A 530 15.52 2.46 27.15
CA THR A 530 14.51 3.49 27.46
C THR A 530 14.83 4.18 28.79
N ALA A 531 14.03 5.16 29.23
CA ALA A 531 14.17 5.73 30.58
C ALA A 531 13.88 4.69 31.69
N GLY A 532 13.16 3.62 31.36
CA GLY A 532 12.78 2.57 32.29
C GLY A 532 11.64 1.73 31.75
N TRP A 533 11.48 0.52 32.31
CA TRP A 533 10.50 -0.50 31.93
C TRP A 533 10.65 -1.09 30.51
N GLY A 534 10.93 -0.29 29.49
CA GLY A 534 11.06 -0.74 28.11
C GLY A 534 9.73 -0.84 27.35
N THR A 535 9.83 -1.09 26.03
CA THR A 535 8.68 -1.22 25.13
C THR A 535 8.30 -2.69 24.94
N ALA A 536 8.94 -3.41 24.02
CA ALA A 536 8.61 -4.83 23.77
C ALA A 536 9.01 -5.74 24.94
N LEU A 537 10.17 -5.49 25.57
CA LEU A 537 10.50 -6.15 26.84
C LEU A 537 9.62 -5.67 28.00
N GLY A 538 9.08 -4.45 27.92
CA GLY A 538 8.05 -3.94 28.85
C GLY A 538 6.76 -4.76 28.79
N ILE A 539 6.36 -5.23 27.61
CA ILE A 539 5.22 -6.18 27.45
C ILE A 539 5.53 -7.51 28.14
N ILE A 540 6.74 -8.03 27.96
CA ILE A 540 7.20 -9.26 28.63
C ILE A 540 7.21 -9.08 30.15
N ARG A 541 7.68 -7.93 30.65
CA ARG A 541 7.63 -7.57 32.08
C ARG A 541 6.21 -7.50 32.61
N SER A 542 5.27 -6.87 31.88
CA SER A 542 3.86 -6.82 32.26
C SER A 542 3.23 -8.22 32.31
N LEU A 543 3.51 -9.10 31.34
CA LEU A 543 3.07 -10.51 31.38
C LEU A 543 3.65 -11.27 32.58
N HIS A 544 4.93 -11.07 32.88
CA HIS A 544 5.61 -11.70 34.02
C HIS A 544 5.03 -11.23 35.37
N ALA A 545 4.86 -9.91 35.54
CA ALA A 545 4.28 -9.32 36.74
C ALA A 545 2.85 -9.83 37.02
N ARG A 546 2.11 -10.19 35.97
CA ARG A 546 0.76 -10.77 36.05
C ARG A 546 0.76 -12.29 36.25
N GLY A 547 1.93 -12.94 36.30
CA GLY A 547 2.04 -14.41 36.36
C GLY A 547 1.51 -15.11 35.10
N LYS A 548 1.48 -14.42 33.97
CA LYS A 548 0.93 -14.89 32.68
C LYS A 548 1.99 -15.14 31.63
N LEU A 549 3.27 -14.96 31.94
CA LEU A 549 4.38 -15.35 31.08
C LEU A 549 4.83 -16.78 31.43
N GLU A 550 4.83 -17.68 30.45
CA GLU A 550 5.45 -19.01 30.58
C GLU A 550 6.94 -18.94 30.26
N GLN A 551 7.31 -18.30 29.15
CA GLN A 551 8.69 -18.20 28.70
C GLN A 551 8.89 -17.00 27.77
N ALA A 552 9.98 -16.26 27.96
CA ALA A 552 10.49 -15.28 27.01
C ALA A 552 11.66 -15.89 26.21
N PHE A 553 11.61 -15.80 24.90
CA PHE A 553 12.71 -16.15 24.01
C PHE A 553 13.34 -14.86 23.46
N ALA A 554 14.66 -14.74 23.57
CA ALA A 554 15.41 -13.61 23.04
C ALA A 554 16.35 -14.10 21.94
N SER A 555 16.27 -13.48 20.77
CA SER A 555 17.24 -13.71 19.69
C SER A 555 18.57 -13.02 20.00
N GLU A 556 19.72 -13.65 19.71
CA GLU A 556 21.04 -13.08 20.02
C GLU A 556 21.26 -11.70 19.38
N THR A 557 20.71 -11.50 18.18
CA THR A 557 20.72 -10.26 17.40
C THR A 557 22.11 -9.87 16.91
N ARG A 558 22.65 -10.67 15.99
CA ARG A 558 23.91 -10.36 15.30
C ARG A 558 23.75 -9.11 14.40
N PRO A 559 24.86 -8.39 14.13
CA PRO A 559 26.21 -8.64 14.61
C PRO A 559 26.50 -8.12 16.03
N TYR A 560 25.73 -7.17 16.54
CA TYR A 560 26.07 -6.42 17.75
C TYR A 560 25.68 -7.11 19.07
N ASN A 561 24.93 -8.20 18.97
CA ASN A 561 24.57 -9.10 20.07
C ASN A 561 23.75 -8.42 21.19
N GLN A 562 22.83 -7.51 20.83
CA GLN A 562 22.05 -6.79 21.85
C GLN A 562 21.17 -7.74 22.66
N GLY A 563 20.56 -8.75 22.02
CA GLY A 563 19.69 -9.69 22.71
C GLY A 563 20.47 -10.62 23.64
N ALA A 564 21.64 -11.10 23.19
CA ALA A 564 22.51 -11.93 24.03
C ALA A 564 23.15 -11.15 25.19
N ARG A 565 23.57 -9.90 24.96
CA ARG A 565 24.29 -9.11 25.98
C ARG A 565 23.39 -8.36 26.95
N LEU A 566 22.30 -7.76 26.47
CA LEU A 566 21.46 -6.88 27.28
C LEU A 566 20.11 -7.50 27.61
N THR A 567 19.38 -8.01 26.61
CA THR A 567 18.05 -8.58 26.87
C THR A 567 18.13 -9.79 27.77
N ALA A 568 19.06 -10.71 27.50
CA ALA A 568 19.30 -11.85 28.38
C ALA A 568 19.77 -11.42 29.78
N PHE A 569 20.56 -10.34 29.88
CA PHE A 569 20.98 -9.77 31.17
C PHE A 569 19.78 -9.26 31.97
N GLU A 570 18.93 -8.42 31.38
CA GLU A 570 17.72 -7.90 32.04
C GLU A 570 16.76 -9.04 32.46
N LEU A 571 16.57 -10.05 31.61
CA LEU A 571 15.73 -11.21 31.93
C LEU A 571 16.27 -11.99 33.14
N VAL A 572 17.60 -12.18 33.23
CA VAL A 572 18.24 -12.90 34.33
C VAL A 572 18.18 -12.11 35.63
N GLU A 573 18.51 -10.82 35.59
CA GLU A 573 18.52 -9.95 36.78
C GLU A 573 17.12 -9.81 37.41
N GLU A 574 16.08 -9.75 36.57
CA GLU A 574 14.69 -9.65 37.03
C GLU A 574 14.03 -11.00 37.34
N GLY A 575 14.75 -12.12 37.14
CA GLY A 575 14.23 -13.46 37.37
C GLY A 575 13.11 -13.87 36.39
N ILE A 576 13.04 -13.23 35.22
CA ILE A 576 12.06 -13.55 34.17
C ILE A 576 12.49 -14.86 33.49
N PRO A 577 11.58 -15.83 33.30
CA PRO A 577 11.92 -17.10 32.66
C PRO A 577 12.30 -16.87 31.19
N GLY A 578 13.61 -16.86 30.91
CA GLY A 578 14.20 -16.49 29.63
C GLY A 578 14.95 -17.64 28.94
N THR A 579 15.00 -17.62 27.62
CA THR A 579 15.86 -18.49 26.79
C THR A 579 16.47 -17.70 25.65
N LEU A 580 17.79 -17.74 25.56
CA LEU A 580 18.55 -17.17 24.45
C LEU A 580 18.58 -18.15 23.27
N VAL A 581 18.37 -17.64 22.06
CA VAL A 581 18.46 -18.41 20.81
C VAL A 581 19.28 -17.64 19.77
N CYS A 582 19.97 -18.34 18.86
CA CYS A 582 20.57 -17.67 17.70
C CYS A 582 19.49 -17.22 16.71
N ASP A 583 19.80 -16.18 15.92
CA ASP A 583 18.85 -15.62 14.96
C ASP A 583 18.37 -16.67 13.93
N SER A 584 19.24 -17.61 13.56
CA SER A 584 18.93 -18.72 12.65
C SER A 584 18.02 -19.80 13.24
N MET A 585 17.81 -19.82 14.55
CA MET A 585 17.01 -20.83 15.24
C MET A 585 15.52 -20.47 15.31
N VAL A 586 15.14 -19.24 14.97
CA VAL A 586 13.77 -18.71 15.10
C VAL A 586 12.71 -19.58 14.40
N ALA A 587 12.97 -20.04 13.18
CA ALA A 587 12.03 -20.91 12.45
C ALA A 587 11.85 -22.28 13.13
N SER A 588 12.95 -22.91 13.54
CA SER A 588 12.92 -24.20 14.25
C SER A 588 12.24 -24.08 15.62
N LEU A 589 12.45 -22.94 16.30
CA LEU A 589 11.81 -22.62 17.56
C LEU A 589 10.29 -22.54 17.42
N MET A 590 9.78 -21.78 16.44
CA MET A 590 8.34 -21.68 16.19
C MET A 590 7.73 -23.03 15.81
N GLN A 591 8.41 -23.81 14.97
CA GLN A 591 7.95 -25.14 14.55
C GLN A 591 7.84 -26.13 15.72
N ARG A 592 8.81 -26.13 16.66
CA ARG A 592 8.96 -27.20 17.66
C ARG A 592 8.49 -26.84 19.05
N LYS A 593 8.66 -25.60 19.46
CA LYS A 593 8.38 -25.15 20.83
C LYS A 593 7.04 -24.44 20.94
N GLY A 594 6.49 -23.94 19.83
CA GLY A 594 5.26 -23.15 19.82
C GLY A 594 5.48 -21.77 20.45
N ILE A 595 5.26 -20.72 19.67
CA ILE A 595 5.35 -19.33 20.11
C ILE A 595 3.96 -18.72 20.02
N ASP A 596 3.57 -17.99 21.06
CA ASP A 596 2.25 -17.36 21.18
C ASP A 596 2.21 -16.00 20.51
N ALA A 597 3.29 -15.23 20.61
CA ALA A 597 3.43 -13.94 19.94
C ALA A 597 4.91 -13.59 19.74
N CYS A 598 5.18 -12.84 18.67
CA CYS A 598 6.41 -12.08 18.52
C CYS A 598 6.16 -10.63 18.96
N VAL A 599 7.03 -10.08 19.80
CA VAL A 599 7.01 -8.66 20.17
C VAL A 599 8.36 -8.05 19.88
N VAL A 600 8.38 -6.95 19.12
CA VAL A 600 9.60 -6.25 18.73
C VAL A 600 9.48 -4.77 19.01
N GLY A 601 10.61 -4.07 19.15
CA GLY A 601 10.63 -2.62 19.21
C GLY A 601 10.49 -1.97 17.83
N ALA A 602 10.68 -0.66 17.77
CA ALA A 602 10.87 0.07 16.53
C ALA A 602 11.91 1.18 16.71
N ASP A 603 12.66 1.46 15.66
CA ASP A 603 13.48 2.67 15.54
C ASP A 603 12.69 3.76 14.81
N ARG A 604 11.83 3.39 13.86
CA ARG A 604 10.90 4.29 13.16
C ARG A 604 9.70 3.54 12.62
N VAL A 605 8.51 4.11 12.75
CA VAL A 605 7.28 3.60 12.12
C VAL A 605 6.76 4.64 11.13
N ALA A 606 6.72 4.29 9.84
CA ALA A 606 6.21 5.17 8.78
C ALA A 606 4.68 5.33 8.86
N ALA A 607 4.13 6.28 8.12
CA ALA A 607 2.70 6.61 8.13
C ALA A 607 1.78 5.42 7.77
N ASN A 608 2.23 4.53 6.88
CA ASN A 608 1.53 3.30 6.49
C ASN A 608 1.71 2.13 7.48
N GLY A 609 2.54 2.32 8.51
CA GLY A 609 2.91 1.34 9.52
C GLY A 609 4.11 0.45 9.19
N ASP A 610 4.78 0.65 8.04
CA ASP A 610 6.05 0.00 7.78
C ASP A 610 7.04 0.39 8.88
N THR A 611 7.68 -0.63 9.46
CA THR A 611 8.49 -0.44 10.66
C THR A 611 9.94 -0.74 10.36
N ALA A 612 10.80 0.26 10.51
CA ALA A 612 12.24 0.04 10.58
C ALA A 612 12.64 -0.36 12.00
N ASN A 613 13.31 -1.49 12.13
CA ASN A 613 13.85 -1.99 13.39
C ASN A 613 15.16 -2.75 13.13
N LYS A 614 15.83 -3.21 14.20
CA LYS A 614 17.08 -3.96 14.12
C LYS A 614 17.04 -5.06 13.06
N ILE A 615 18.11 -5.18 12.27
CA ILE A 615 18.29 -6.23 11.26
C ILE A 615 17.93 -7.62 11.84
N GLY A 616 17.15 -8.39 11.08
CA GLY A 616 16.55 -9.65 11.50
C GLY A 616 15.06 -9.55 11.86
N THR A 617 14.54 -8.33 12.08
CA THR A 617 13.12 -8.12 12.41
C THR A 617 12.22 -8.54 11.25
N TYR A 618 12.54 -8.10 10.03
CA TYR A 618 11.79 -8.51 8.84
C TYR A 618 11.80 -10.04 8.65
N GLY A 619 12.97 -10.67 8.82
CA GLY A 619 13.09 -12.13 8.75
C GLY A 619 12.20 -12.84 9.78
N MET A 620 12.19 -12.35 11.03
CA MET A 620 11.32 -12.88 12.08
C MET A 620 9.84 -12.70 11.73
N ALA A 621 9.43 -11.56 11.16
CA ALA A 621 8.05 -11.30 10.75
C ALA A 621 7.57 -12.24 9.63
N VAL A 622 8.43 -12.52 8.64
CA VAL A 622 8.15 -13.50 7.57
C VAL A 622 7.95 -14.90 8.16
N ILE A 623 8.83 -15.32 9.08
CA ILE A 623 8.74 -16.62 9.74
C ILE A 623 7.48 -16.70 10.62
N ALA A 624 7.17 -15.64 11.38
CA ALA A 624 5.96 -15.55 12.20
C ALA A 624 4.70 -15.72 11.34
N ARG A 625 4.63 -15.02 10.20
CA ARG A 625 3.52 -15.12 9.26
C ARG A 625 3.36 -16.54 8.71
N HIS A 626 4.47 -17.21 8.37
CA HIS A 626 4.44 -18.60 7.89
C HIS A 626 3.85 -19.57 8.94
N HIS A 627 4.14 -19.36 10.22
CA HIS A 627 3.66 -20.20 11.32
C HIS A 627 2.33 -19.73 11.94
N GLY A 628 1.71 -18.65 11.42
CA GLY A 628 0.47 -18.10 11.97
C GLY A 628 0.63 -17.47 13.36
N VAL A 629 1.84 -17.03 13.72
CA VAL A 629 2.14 -16.38 15.00
C VAL A 629 1.90 -14.87 14.87
N PRO A 630 1.12 -14.23 15.76
CA PRO A 630 0.90 -12.79 15.72
C PRO A 630 2.20 -12.03 15.99
N PHE A 631 2.41 -10.93 15.25
CA PHE A 631 3.64 -10.14 15.28
C PHE A 631 3.31 -8.69 15.67
N TYR A 632 3.71 -8.27 16.87
CA TYR A 632 3.45 -6.93 17.38
C TYR A 632 4.71 -6.07 17.39
N VAL A 633 4.53 -4.81 17.01
CA VAL A 633 5.53 -3.76 17.16
C VAL A 633 5.16 -2.92 18.38
N ALA A 634 6.07 -2.72 19.32
CA ALA A 634 5.88 -1.89 20.50
C ALA A 634 6.74 -0.63 20.40
N ALA A 635 6.09 0.52 20.24
CA ALA A 635 6.77 1.78 20.00
C ALA A 635 6.00 2.95 20.64
N PRO A 636 6.68 3.89 21.31
CA PRO A 636 6.03 5.10 21.78
C PRO A 636 5.62 5.99 20.61
N THR A 637 4.66 6.89 20.82
CA THR A 637 4.20 7.80 19.76
C THR A 637 5.31 8.69 19.21
N THR A 638 6.34 8.96 20.02
CA THR A 638 7.54 9.72 19.61
C THR A 638 8.41 9.00 18.56
N THR A 639 8.23 7.70 18.38
CA THR A 639 8.90 6.86 17.36
C THR A 639 8.07 6.75 16.07
N LEU A 640 6.81 7.21 16.08
CA LEU A 640 5.97 7.28 14.89
C LEU A 640 6.39 8.49 14.05
N ASP A 641 6.65 8.28 12.77
CA ASP A 641 7.08 9.30 11.83
C ASP A 641 6.03 9.47 10.72
N PRO A 642 4.99 10.30 10.94
CA PRO A 642 3.95 10.53 9.94
C PRO A 642 4.44 11.30 8.71
N LYS A 643 5.66 11.86 8.73
CA LYS A 643 6.26 12.55 7.58
C LYS A 643 6.85 11.57 6.57
N THR A 644 7.30 10.41 7.03
CA THR A 644 7.79 9.31 6.20
C THR A 644 6.60 8.45 5.77
N LEU A 645 6.25 8.44 4.48
CA LEU A 645 5.01 7.82 4.00
C LEU A 645 5.07 6.29 4.02
N THR A 646 6.19 5.73 3.60
CA THR A 646 6.38 4.29 3.44
C THR A 646 7.76 3.85 3.92
N GLY A 647 7.94 2.54 4.09
CA GLY A 647 9.21 1.97 4.48
C GLY A 647 10.35 2.18 3.47
N SER A 648 10.04 2.35 2.18
CA SER A 648 11.07 2.65 1.16
C SER A 648 11.68 4.04 1.30
N ASP A 649 11.01 4.94 2.03
CA ASP A 649 11.49 6.29 2.30
C ASP A 649 12.45 6.35 3.50
N ILE A 650 12.65 5.21 4.19
CA ILE A 650 13.54 5.12 5.36
C ILE A 650 14.97 4.82 4.91
N PRO A 651 15.93 5.73 5.12
CA PRO A 651 17.34 5.44 4.84
C PRO A 651 17.88 4.41 5.83
N ILE A 652 18.46 3.32 5.30
CA ILE A 652 19.03 2.24 6.11
C ILE A 652 20.51 2.52 6.39
N GLU A 653 20.86 2.60 7.68
CA GLU A 653 22.24 2.75 8.14
C GLU A 653 23.04 1.47 7.85
N GLU A 654 24.11 1.56 7.06
CA GLU A 654 25.12 0.51 6.96
C GLU A 654 26.31 0.82 7.89
N ARG A 655 26.79 -0.20 8.60
CA ARG A 655 27.84 -0.06 9.62
C ARG A 655 29.15 -0.73 9.21
N PRO A 656 30.27 -0.36 9.85
CA PRO A 656 31.58 -0.94 9.53
C PRO A 656 31.58 -2.47 9.57
N ALA A 657 32.30 -3.06 8.62
CA ALA A 657 32.42 -4.51 8.45
C ALA A 657 32.98 -5.22 9.70
N ASP A 658 33.75 -4.52 10.52
CA ASP A 658 34.36 -5.04 11.74
C ASP A 658 33.33 -5.48 12.79
N GLU A 659 32.10 -4.91 12.81
CA GLU A 659 31.05 -5.38 13.73
C GLU A 659 30.64 -6.82 13.42
N LEU A 660 30.62 -7.20 12.14
CA LEU A 660 30.29 -8.56 11.71
C LEU A 660 31.52 -9.48 11.74
N THR A 661 32.65 -9.01 11.22
CA THR A 661 33.85 -9.85 11.05
C THR A 661 34.62 -10.07 12.35
N CYS A 662 34.43 -9.21 13.35
CA CYS A 662 35.10 -9.29 14.64
C CYS A 662 34.08 -9.33 15.79
N LEU A 663 34.47 -9.98 16.88
CA LEU A 663 33.73 -10.03 18.13
C LEU A 663 34.55 -9.36 19.22
N LYS A 664 33.94 -8.41 19.94
CA LYS A 664 34.57 -7.77 21.09
C LYS A 664 34.16 -8.52 22.37
N LEU A 665 35.11 -9.17 23.04
CA LEU A 665 34.91 -9.88 24.31
C LEU A 665 35.96 -9.42 25.31
N GLY A 666 35.54 -9.00 26.51
CA GLY A 666 36.47 -8.61 27.58
C GLY A 666 37.44 -7.48 27.19
N GLY A 667 37.02 -6.56 26.32
CA GLY A 667 37.87 -5.49 25.78
C GLY A 667 38.83 -5.92 24.67
N GLN A 668 38.90 -7.22 24.36
CA GLN A 668 39.70 -7.75 23.26
C GLN A 668 38.86 -7.91 21.99
N THR A 669 39.47 -7.68 20.83
CA THR A 669 38.82 -7.85 19.53
C THR A 669 39.31 -9.15 18.89
N HIS A 670 38.40 -10.09 18.65
CA HIS A 670 38.69 -11.38 18.03
C HIS A 670 38.09 -11.43 16.63
N ARG A 671 38.94 -11.61 15.61
CA ARG A 671 38.46 -11.78 14.24
C ARG A 671 37.86 -13.17 14.06
N LEU A 672 36.61 -13.22 13.62
CA LEU A 672 35.86 -14.44 13.31
C LEU A 672 35.90 -14.78 11.82
N ALA A 673 35.76 -13.77 10.96
CA ALA A 673 35.68 -13.96 9.51
C ALA A 673 37.06 -13.88 8.82
N ALA A 674 37.23 -14.63 7.73
CA ALA A 674 38.46 -14.65 6.93
C ALA A 674 38.88 -13.23 6.47
N PRO A 675 40.17 -12.86 6.56
CA PRO A 675 40.67 -11.60 6.02
C PRO A 675 40.36 -11.43 4.53
N GLY A 676 39.95 -10.22 4.13
CA GLY A 676 39.68 -9.86 2.73
C GLY A 676 38.25 -10.15 2.22
N ILE A 677 37.37 -10.77 3.02
CA ILE A 677 35.98 -11.01 2.61
C ILE A 677 35.16 -9.70 2.57
N GLY A 678 34.35 -9.53 1.52
CA GLY A 678 33.40 -8.42 1.43
C GLY A 678 32.25 -8.57 2.45
N VAL A 679 31.71 -7.45 2.92
CA VAL A 679 30.66 -7.43 3.96
C VAL A 679 29.54 -6.48 3.57
N TRP A 680 28.32 -6.97 3.69
CA TRP A 680 27.11 -6.16 3.71
C TRP A 680 26.55 -6.17 5.13
N ASN A 681 26.50 -5.00 5.79
CA ASN A 681 26.16 -4.89 7.20
C ASN A 681 25.12 -3.77 7.46
N PRO A 682 23.87 -3.95 6.98
CA PRO A 682 22.78 -3.05 7.34
C PRO A 682 22.45 -3.22 8.83
N ALA A 683 22.37 -2.11 9.56
CA ALA A 683 22.04 -2.12 10.98
C ALA A 683 20.54 -2.30 11.23
N PHE A 684 19.69 -2.06 10.22
CA PHE A 684 18.23 -2.12 10.31
C PHE A 684 17.66 -2.78 9.06
N ASP A 685 16.46 -3.34 9.19
CA ASP A 685 15.61 -3.72 8.06
C ASP A 685 14.21 -3.11 8.23
N VAL A 686 13.42 -3.15 7.16
CA VAL A 686 12.04 -2.65 7.15
C VAL A 686 11.10 -3.84 7.12
N THR A 687 10.22 -3.92 8.13
CA THR A 687 9.12 -4.87 8.18
C THR A 687 7.87 -4.23 7.58
N PRO A 688 7.34 -4.76 6.45
CA PRO A 688 6.14 -4.22 5.83
C PRO A 688 4.91 -4.38 6.73
N ALA A 689 4.02 -3.39 6.73
CA ALA A 689 2.77 -3.38 7.47
C ALA A 689 1.89 -4.65 7.30
N PRO A 690 1.82 -5.31 6.14
CA PRO A 690 1.08 -6.56 5.99
C PRO A 690 1.52 -7.69 6.94
N LEU A 691 2.78 -7.71 7.37
CA LEU A 691 3.33 -8.75 8.27
C LEU A 691 3.11 -8.45 9.76
N ILE A 692 2.71 -7.22 10.10
CA ILE A 692 2.54 -6.78 11.49
C ILE A 692 1.07 -6.97 11.88
N THR A 693 0.79 -7.64 12.99
CA THR A 693 -0.56 -7.81 13.55
C THR A 693 -1.09 -6.49 14.11
N GLY A 694 -0.26 -5.76 14.87
CA GLY A 694 -0.62 -4.48 15.47
C GLY A 694 0.58 -3.70 15.98
N VAL A 695 0.42 -2.37 16.09
CA VAL A 695 1.40 -1.48 16.70
C VAL A 695 0.89 -1.04 18.08
N VAL A 696 1.60 -1.41 19.13
CA VAL A 696 1.28 -1.09 20.53
C VAL A 696 1.97 0.21 20.91
N THR A 697 1.18 1.21 21.31
CA THR A 697 1.65 2.51 21.82
C THR A 697 1.06 2.78 23.20
N GLU A 698 1.45 3.89 23.83
CA GLU A 698 0.87 4.36 25.08
C GLU A 698 -0.60 4.80 24.94
N TRP A 699 -1.10 4.93 23.71
CA TRP A 699 -2.53 5.16 23.43
C TRP A 699 -3.30 3.84 23.22
N GLY A 700 -2.62 2.70 23.29
CA GLY A 700 -3.18 1.36 23.11
C GLY A 700 -2.73 0.69 21.82
N LEU A 701 -3.48 -0.35 21.42
CA LEU A 701 -3.20 -1.13 20.22
C LEU A 701 -3.78 -0.44 18.97
N ILE A 702 -2.90 0.00 18.07
CA ILE A 702 -3.25 0.44 16.72
C ILE A 702 -3.40 -0.81 15.83
N GLY A 703 -4.65 -1.17 15.53
CA GLY A 703 -4.99 -2.26 14.61
C GLY A 703 -4.96 -1.85 13.13
N LYS A 704 -4.95 -2.84 12.22
CA LYS A 704 -5.05 -2.61 10.77
C LYS A 704 -6.38 -1.97 10.39
N ARG A 705 -6.40 -1.19 9.30
CA ARG A 705 -7.64 -0.61 8.75
C ARG A 705 -8.63 -1.73 8.36
N GLY A 706 -9.87 -1.66 8.87
CA GLY A 706 -10.93 -2.58 8.46
C GLY A 706 -11.23 -2.45 6.95
N GLY A 707 -10.90 -3.49 6.18
CA GLY A 707 -11.15 -3.59 4.73
C GLY A 707 -9.90 -3.73 3.86
N ASP A 708 -8.72 -3.28 4.33
CA ASP A 708 -7.42 -3.47 3.66
C ASP A 708 -6.46 -4.15 4.65
N SER A 709 -6.08 -5.40 4.39
CA SER A 709 -5.25 -6.21 5.29
C SER A 709 -3.78 -5.76 5.40
N ASN A 710 -3.42 -4.63 4.77
CA ASN A 710 -2.05 -4.32 4.38
C ASN A 710 -1.48 -2.98 4.90
N SER A 711 -2.23 -2.15 5.63
CA SER A 711 -1.68 -0.89 6.17
C SER A 711 -2.31 -0.44 7.49
N PHE A 712 -1.53 0.34 8.26
CA PHE A 712 -1.96 1.07 9.46
C PHE A 712 -2.23 2.53 9.11
N ASP A 713 -3.12 3.19 9.85
CA ASP A 713 -3.35 4.63 9.76
C ASP A 713 -2.64 5.34 10.92
N VAL A 714 -1.30 5.38 10.85
CA VAL A 714 -0.49 5.98 11.91
C VAL A 714 -0.77 7.48 12.00
N SER A 715 -0.89 8.16 10.86
CA SER A 715 -1.20 9.59 10.79
C SER A 715 -2.59 9.93 11.38
N GLY A 716 -3.63 9.16 11.04
CA GLY A 716 -4.97 9.34 11.60
C GLY A 716 -5.03 9.06 13.10
N SER A 717 -4.25 8.08 13.58
CA SER A 717 -4.18 7.73 15.00
C SER A 717 -3.46 8.80 15.84
N VAL A 718 -2.41 9.43 15.28
CA VAL A 718 -1.72 10.57 15.91
C VAL A 718 -2.58 11.84 15.98
N LEU A 719 -3.49 12.03 15.03
CA LEU A 719 -4.38 13.19 14.99
C LEU A 719 -5.69 12.99 15.79
N SER A 720 -6.07 11.76 16.14
CA SER A 720 -7.32 11.46 16.85
C SER A 720 -7.23 11.48 18.38
N PHE A 721 -6.03 11.60 18.96
CA PHE A 721 -5.80 11.62 20.41
C PHE A 721 -5.11 12.93 20.83
N PRO A 722 -5.48 13.50 22.00
CA PRO A 722 -5.02 14.83 22.39
C PRO A 722 -3.49 14.86 22.56
N THR A 723 -2.86 15.88 21.99
CA THR A 723 -1.42 16.12 22.11
C THR A 723 -1.05 16.57 23.53
N LEU A 724 0.19 16.28 23.93
CA LEU A 724 0.82 16.63 25.21
C LEU A 724 0.66 18.11 25.64
N ALA A 725 0.36 19.02 24.72
CA ALA A 725 0.08 20.43 25.02
C ALA A 725 -1.21 20.67 25.83
N GLN A 726 -2.16 19.73 25.86
CA GLN A 726 -3.46 19.92 26.52
C GLN A 726 -3.49 19.48 28.00
N LEU A 727 -2.45 18.83 28.52
CA LEU A 727 -2.40 18.37 29.92
C LEU A 727 -1.55 19.25 30.85
N GLY A 728 -0.88 20.28 30.32
CA GLY A 728 -0.14 21.28 31.11
C GLY A 728 -1.02 22.48 31.46
N GLY A 729 -1.62 22.47 32.65
CA GLY A 729 -2.44 23.58 33.14
C GLY A 729 -1.66 24.89 33.30
N VAL A 730 -2.04 25.91 32.54
CA VAL A 730 -1.90 27.33 32.91
C VAL A 730 -3.28 27.98 32.78
N LYS A 731 -3.89 28.28 33.93
CA LYS A 731 -5.02 29.21 33.98
C LYS A 731 -4.49 30.61 33.66
N SER A 732 -4.87 31.18 32.52
CA SER A 732 -4.87 32.62 32.35
C SER A 732 -6.26 33.08 31.91
N GLN A 733 -6.88 33.88 32.77
CA GLN A 733 -8.10 34.62 32.46
C GLN A 733 -7.78 35.73 31.44
N GLY A 734 -8.58 35.78 30.37
CA GLY A 734 -9.04 37.00 29.72
C GLY A 734 -8.03 37.81 28.89
N ARG A 735 -8.08 37.63 27.57
CA ARG A 735 -8.29 38.75 26.61
C ARG A 735 -8.59 38.20 25.21
N GLY A 736 -9.49 38.90 24.53
CA GLY A 736 -10.09 38.49 23.26
C GLY A 736 -9.21 38.70 22.03
N ASP A 737 -9.71 38.10 20.95
CA ASP A 737 -9.43 38.31 19.53
C ASP A 737 -7.98 38.35 19.05
N MET A 738 -7.60 37.30 18.31
CA MET A 738 -7.16 37.44 16.92
C MET A 738 -7.15 36.07 16.24
N TRP A 739 -8.04 35.92 15.26
CA TRP A 739 -8.00 34.85 14.26
C TRP A 739 -6.76 35.04 13.38
N GLU A 740 -5.93 34.02 13.21
CA GLU A 740 -5.15 33.85 11.97
C GLU A 740 -4.68 32.40 11.74
N GLY A 741 -5.41 31.73 10.85
CA GLY A 741 -4.90 30.86 9.79
C GLY A 741 -3.91 29.73 10.11
N ARG A 742 -4.42 28.50 10.25
CA ARG A 742 -3.86 27.31 9.58
C ARG A 742 -4.91 26.20 9.53
N GLY A 743 -5.15 25.70 8.32
CA GLY A 743 -6.33 24.89 7.97
C GLY A 743 -6.26 23.45 8.47
N ASP A 744 -7.04 23.16 9.51
CA ASP A 744 -7.55 21.84 9.84
C ASP A 744 -9.06 21.83 9.55
N VAL A 745 -9.47 21.11 8.50
CA VAL A 745 -10.88 20.92 8.13
C VAL A 745 -11.01 19.46 7.69
N GLY A 746 -11.86 18.61 8.25
CA GLY A 746 -12.85 18.73 9.29
C GLY A 746 -13.63 17.41 9.30
N ILE A 747 -13.51 16.60 10.35
CA ILE A 747 -14.35 15.40 10.53
C ILE A 747 -14.92 15.32 11.97
N CYS A 748 -14.47 16.15 12.91
CA CYS A 748 -15.01 16.22 14.28
C CYS A 748 -16.27 17.11 14.42
N CYS A 749 -16.63 17.86 13.38
CA CYS A 749 -17.58 18.99 13.51
C CYS A 749 -19.04 18.59 13.76
N VAL A 750 -19.49 17.40 13.33
CA VAL A 750 -20.89 16.98 13.55
C VAL A 750 -21.05 16.31 14.91
N GLU A 751 -20.07 15.51 15.34
CA GLU A 751 -20.10 14.81 16.63
C GLU A 751 -20.04 15.80 17.80
N GLY A 752 -19.02 16.66 17.83
CA GLY A 752 -18.86 17.69 18.85
C GLY A 752 -20.04 18.67 18.92
N ARG A 753 -20.55 19.13 17.78
CA ARG A 753 -21.66 20.09 17.78
C ARG A 753 -22.98 19.48 18.26
N THR A 754 -23.24 18.21 17.93
CA THR A 754 -24.47 17.55 18.41
C THR A 754 -24.39 17.29 19.91
N THR A 755 -23.21 16.95 20.43
CA THR A 755 -23.00 16.82 21.87
C THR A 755 -23.15 18.17 22.56
N GLU A 756 -22.58 19.24 22.01
CA GLU A 756 -22.75 20.61 22.51
C GLU A 756 -24.22 21.04 22.50
N LEU A 757 -24.96 20.81 21.41
CA LEU A 757 -26.38 21.13 21.32
C LEU A 757 -27.23 20.29 22.27
N ALA A 758 -26.87 19.01 22.48
CA ALA A 758 -27.54 18.14 23.44
C ALA A 758 -27.27 18.56 24.89
N GLU A 759 -26.05 18.97 25.22
CA GLU A 759 -25.67 19.49 26.53
C GLU A 759 -26.34 20.85 26.81
N MET A 760 -26.33 21.76 25.84
CA MET A 760 -27.06 23.03 25.92
C MET A 760 -28.55 22.80 26.10
N LYS A 761 -29.14 21.86 25.37
CA LYS A 761 -30.56 21.50 25.55
C LYS A 761 -30.81 21.01 26.98
N LYS A 762 -29.98 20.11 27.51
CA LYS A 762 -30.11 19.59 28.89
C LYS A 762 -29.94 20.69 29.93
N MET A 763 -29.03 21.63 29.71
CA MET A 763 -28.83 22.79 30.57
C MET A 763 -30.05 23.72 30.56
N LEU A 764 -30.58 24.02 29.37
CA LEU A 764 -31.77 24.87 29.22
C LEU A 764 -33.03 24.21 29.79
N GLU A 765 -33.20 22.91 29.63
CA GLU A 765 -34.27 22.13 30.27
C GLU A 765 -34.19 22.22 31.80
N LYS A 766 -32.97 22.10 32.36
CA LYS A 766 -32.75 22.29 33.80
C LYS A 766 -33.09 23.72 34.24
N HIS A 767 -32.62 24.73 33.52
CA HIS A 767 -32.94 26.13 33.83
C HIS A 767 -34.45 26.41 33.72
N ALA A 768 -35.14 25.81 32.74
CA ALA A 768 -36.59 25.93 32.61
C ALA A 768 -37.31 25.32 33.84
N LEU A 769 -36.85 24.18 34.35
CA LEU A 769 -37.38 23.58 35.59
C LEU A 769 -37.10 24.44 36.82
N ASP A 770 -35.90 25.02 36.92
CA ASP A 770 -35.54 25.91 38.04
C ASP A 770 -36.39 27.20 38.03
N VAL A 771 -36.64 27.77 36.85
CA VAL A 771 -37.54 28.91 36.65
C VAL A 771 -38.98 28.54 36.99
N GLU A 772 -39.47 27.37 36.60
CA GLU A 772 -40.82 26.90 36.93
C GLU A 772 -41.00 26.67 38.45
N ALA A 773 -39.97 26.14 39.11
CA ALA A 773 -39.95 26.02 40.57
C ALA A 773 -39.91 27.39 41.26
N ALA A 774 -39.18 28.36 40.71
CA ALA A 774 -39.11 29.74 41.21
C ALA A 774 -40.46 30.45 41.06
N ILE A 775 -41.11 30.34 39.90
CA ILE A 775 -42.47 30.83 39.63
C ILE A 775 -43.44 30.23 40.65
N SER A 776 -43.43 28.91 40.83
CA SER A 776 -44.31 28.22 41.79
C SER A 776 -44.08 28.68 43.24
N ARG A 777 -42.85 29.01 43.63
CA ARG A 777 -42.54 29.57 44.96
C ARG A 777 -43.02 31.02 45.08
N ALA A 778 -42.80 31.83 44.05
CA ALA A 778 -43.21 33.22 44.00
C ALA A 778 -44.75 33.37 43.99
N GLU A 779 -45.47 32.55 43.23
CA GLU A 779 -46.94 32.50 43.22
C GLU A 779 -47.50 32.16 44.61
N ARG A 780 -46.96 31.13 45.26
CA ARG A 780 -47.37 30.76 46.63
C ARG A 780 -47.02 31.83 47.66
N ALA A 781 -45.92 32.55 47.47
CA ALA A 781 -45.53 33.65 48.34
C ALA A 781 -46.47 34.85 48.16
N LEU A 782 -46.82 35.16 46.90
CA LEU A 782 -47.74 36.24 46.54
C LEU A 782 -49.17 35.98 47.01
N ASP A 783 -49.68 34.75 46.87
CA ASP A 783 -51.01 34.38 47.40
C ASP A 783 -51.06 34.55 48.94
N ARG A 784 -49.97 34.23 49.65
CA ARG A 784 -49.88 34.45 51.11
C ARG A 784 -49.82 35.93 51.49
N THR A 785 -49.10 36.76 50.73
CA THR A 785 -49.03 38.21 51.00
C THR A 785 -50.32 38.91 50.63
N GLU A 786 -50.99 38.50 49.55
CA GLU A 786 -52.30 39.02 49.13
C GLU A 786 -53.36 38.81 50.22
N ARG A 787 -53.43 37.61 50.80
CA ARG A 787 -54.36 37.28 51.90
C ARG A 787 -54.10 38.06 53.19
N ARG A 788 -52.88 38.58 53.38
CA ARG A 788 -52.45 39.33 54.58
C ARG A 788 -52.31 40.84 54.33
N LEU A 789 -52.68 41.30 53.15
CA LEU A 789 -52.48 42.68 52.71
C LEU A 789 -53.53 43.60 53.32
N ASP A 790 -53.09 44.59 54.11
CA ASP A 790 -53.96 45.69 54.54
C ASP A 790 -53.99 46.76 53.44
N LYS A 791 -55.18 47.01 52.89
CA LYS A 791 -55.39 47.94 51.76
C LYS A 791 -55.13 49.42 52.12
N LYS A 792 -54.96 49.75 53.40
CA LYS A 792 -54.67 51.12 53.87
C LYS A 792 -53.18 51.44 53.93
N ASP A 793 -52.31 50.44 53.93
CA ASP A 793 -50.85 50.60 54.00
C ASP A 793 -50.24 50.67 52.59
N LYS A 794 -50.10 51.90 52.07
CA LYS A 794 -49.61 52.16 50.71
C LYS A 794 -48.26 51.49 50.41
N GLY A 795 -47.33 51.47 51.38
CA GLY A 795 -46.00 50.89 51.18
C GLY A 795 -46.01 49.38 50.94
N LYS A 796 -46.94 48.65 51.58
CA LYS A 796 -47.10 47.20 51.34
C LYS A 796 -47.81 46.89 50.03
N VAL A 797 -48.76 47.74 49.64
CA VAL A 797 -49.47 47.62 48.35
C VAL A 797 -48.51 47.85 47.18
N ASP A 798 -47.64 48.85 47.26
CA ASP A 798 -46.65 49.15 46.21
C ASP A 798 -45.63 48.02 46.07
N LYS A 799 -45.18 47.45 47.20
CA LYS A 799 -44.28 46.28 47.20
C LYS A 799 -44.93 45.05 46.57
N PHE A 800 -46.20 44.79 46.87
CA PHE A 800 -46.95 43.68 46.26
C PHE A 800 -47.13 43.85 44.74
N ALA A 801 -47.38 45.08 44.27
CA ALA A 801 -47.47 45.38 42.85
C ALA A 801 -46.12 45.16 42.13
N SER A 802 -45.01 45.56 42.77
CA SER A 802 -43.65 45.31 42.26
C SER A 802 -43.32 43.82 42.19
N ASP A 803 -43.63 43.04 43.24
CA ASP A 803 -43.40 41.60 43.27
C ASP A 803 -44.26 40.87 42.20
N LYS A 804 -45.50 41.33 41.95
CA LYS A 804 -46.38 40.81 40.87
C LYS A 804 -45.82 41.13 39.48
N GLN A 805 -45.23 42.31 39.30
CA GLN A 805 -44.54 42.67 38.05
C GLN A 805 -43.32 41.78 37.82
N LEU A 806 -42.54 41.49 38.86
CA LEU A 806 -41.39 40.58 38.79
C LEU A 806 -41.82 39.15 38.42
N LEU A 807 -42.95 38.67 38.94
CA LEU A 807 -43.53 37.39 38.53
C LEU A 807 -43.90 37.37 37.04
N GLY A 808 -44.46 38.47 36.51
CA GLY A 808 -44.72 38.62 35.08
C GLY A 808 -43.45 38.55 34.23
N GLN A 809 -42.34 39.12 34.71
CA GLN A 809 -41.03 39.02 34.04
C GLN A 809 -40.49 37.58 34.04
N LEU A 810 -40.69 36.83 35.13
CA LEU A 810 -40.32 35.41 35.20
C LEU A 810 -41.13 34.53 34.23
N HIS A 811 -42.43 34.78 34.09
CA HIS A 811 -43.27 34.09 33.08
C HIS A 811 -42.82 34.42 31.65
N ALA A 812 -42.45 35.66 31.36
CA ALA A 812 -41.88 36.03 30.06
C ALA A 812 -40.51 35.36 29.81
N ALA A 813 -39.66 35.25 30.82
CA ALA A 813 -38.38 34.54 30.73
C ALA A 813 -38.57 33.04 30.46
N ARG A 814 -39.58 32.40 31.09
CA ARG A 814 -39.97 31.01 30.81
C ARG A 814 -40.34 30.82 29.34
N SER A 815 -41.19 31.68 28.78
CA SER A 815 -41.62 31.57 27.37
C SER A 815 -40.43 31.65 26.40
N ARG A 816 -39.47 32.57 26.65
CA ARG A 816 -38.26 32.70 25.84
C ARG A 816 -37.38 31.44 25.91
N LEU A 817 -37.18 30.89 27.10
CA LEU A 817 -36.43 29.64 27.27
C LEU A 817 -37.10 28.46 26.54
N GLN A 818 -38.43 28.39 26.54
CA GLN A 818 -39.16 27.35 25.82
C GLN A 818 -38.99 27.48 24.29
N ASP A 819 -38.99 28.70 23.76
CA ASP A 819 -38.74 28.95 22.34
C ASP A 819 -37.31 28.58 21.93
N ASP A 820 -36.33 28.90 22.76
CA ASP A 820 -34.93 28.52 22.54
C ASP A 820 -34.73 27.00 22.58
N ILE A 821 -35.39 26.30 23.51
CA ILE A 821 -35.38 24.84 23.57
C ILE A 821 -35.97 24.23 22.29
N ARG A 822 -37.09 24.77 21.78
CA ARG A 822 -37.72 24.30 20.53
C ARG A 822 -36.80 24.48 19.32
N ASN A 823 -36.18 25.65 19.18
CA ASN A 823 -35.28 25.94 18.07
C ASN A 823 -34.02 25.06 18.11
N LYS A 824 -33.43 24.87 19.29
CA LYS A 824 -32.26 23.99 19.48
C LYS A 824 -32.59 22.52 19.23
N PHE A 825 -33.79 22.07 19.60
CA PHE A 825 -34.24 20.71 19.31
C PHE A 825 -34.41 20.47 17.80
N ALA A 826 -35.03 21.41 17.08
CA ALA A 826 -35.17 21.31 15.62
C ALA A 826 -33.80 21.30 14.91
N ALA A 827 -32.85 22.13 15.36
CA ALA A 827 -31.48 22.13 14.84
C ALA A 827 -30.76 20.80 15.11
N LEU A 828 -30.91 20.24 16.31
CA LEU A 828 -30.36 18.94 16.71
C LEU A 828 -30.94 17.79 15.86
N GLU A 829 -32.23 17.83 15.56
CA GLU A 829 -32.88 16.82 14.72
C GLU A 829 -32.34 16.85 13.28
N ILE A 830 -32.16 18.04 12.71
CA ILE A 830 -31.56 18.22 11.37
C ILE A 830 -30.12 17.70 11.33
N ASP A 831 -29.32 17.94 12.38
CA ASP A 831 -27.96 17.41 12.47
C ASP A 831 -27.93 15.88 12.56
N ASN A 832 -28.86 15.31 13.31
CA ASN A 832 -29.06 13.86 13.37
C ASN A 832 -29.58 13.26 12.06
N MET A 833 -30.32 14.02 11.25
CA MET A 833 -30.69 13.61 9.90
C MET A 833 -29.50 13.62 8.95
N CYS A 834 -28.66 14.67 9.00
CA CYS A 834 -27.44 14.78 8.18
C CYS A 834 -26.49 13.59 8.40
N ARG A 835 -26.43 13.13 9.64
CA ARG A 835 -25.71 11.92 10.05
C ARG A 835 -26.20 10.66 9.34
N ARG A 836 -27.51 10.50 9.20
CA ARG A 836 -28.14 9.29 8.63
C ARG A 836 -28.15 9.26 7.09
N VAL A 837 -27.60 10.28 6.42
CA VAL A 837 -27.50 10.32 4.96
C VAL A 837 -26.41 9.37 4.48
N THR A 838 -26.83 8.35 3.74
CA THR A 838 -25.96 7.42 3.01
C THR A 838 -26.07 7.65 1.50
N ALA A 839 -25.15 7.09 0.72
CA ALA A 839 -25.20 7.17 -0.74
C ALA A 839 -26.52 6.63 -1.33
N ALA A 840 -27.06 5.55 -0.75
CA ALA A 840 -28.37 5.01 -1.14
C ALA A 840 -29.53 5.98 -0.83
N LYS A 841 -29.54 6.60 0.35
CA LYS A 841 -30.58 7.58 0.72
C LYS A 841 -30.47 8.89 -0.08
N ALA A 842 -29.25 9.31 -0.42
CA ALA A 842 -29.00 10.49 -1.25
C ALA A 842 -29.49 10.28 -2.70
N SER A 843 -29.23 9.10 -3.27
CA SER A 843 -29.69 8.73 -4.62
C SER A 843 -31.21 8.51 -4.68
N GLU A 844 -31.81 7.84 -3.69
CA GLU A 844 -33.27 7.64 -3.59
C GLU A 844 -34.02 8.99 -3.49
N ALA A 845 -33.48 9.96 -2.75
CA ALA A 845 -34.09 11.29 -2.62
C ALA A 845 -34.06 12.07 -3.94
N LYS A 846 -32.95 12.02 -4.71
CA LYS A 846 -32.88 12.62 -6.05
C LYS A 846 -33.82 11.93 -7.03
N MET A 847 -33.96 10.60 -6.95
CA MET A 847 -34.91 9.84 -7.77
C MET A 847 -36.37 10.22 -7.44
N LYS A 848 -36.71 10.39 -6.15
CA LYS A 848 -38.02 10.90 -5.71
C LYS A 848 -38.27 12.35 -6.12
N GLN A 849 -37.25 13.23 -6.09
CA GLN A 849 -37.37 14.61 -6.60
C GLN A 849 -37.53 14.67 -8.13
N ALA A 850 -36.83 13.81 -8.87
CA ALA A 850 -36.99 13.68 -10.32
C ALA A 850 -38.39 13.12 -10.70
N MET A 851 -38.89 12.13 -9.94
CA MET A 851 -40.26 11.62 -10.07
C MET A 851 -41.33 12.64 -9.64
N ALA A 852 -41.06 13.46 -8.61
CA ALA A 852 -41.96 14.53 -8.19
C ALA A 852 -42.04 15.66 -9.22
N ARG A 853 -40.90 16.01 -9.87
CA ARG A 853 -40.85 17.00 -10.96
C ARG A 853 -41.55 16.54 -12.23
N THR A 854 -41.57 15.23 -12.51
CA THR A 854 -42.30 14.65 -13.66
C THR A 854 -43.80 14.52 -13.39
N ASN A 855 -44.23 14.43 -12.11
CA ASN A 855 -45.64 14.42 -11.72
C ASN A 855 -46.26 15.82 -11.49
N SER A 856 -45.49 16.90 -11.65
CA SER A 856 -45.97 18.28 -11.50
C SER A 856 -46.13 19.04 -12.83
N ALA A 857 -46.18 18.35 -13.98
CA ALA A 857 -46.55 18.96 -15.25
C ALA A 857 -48.07 18.83 -15.49
N PRO A 858 -48.80 19.92 -15.81
CA PRO A 858 -50.22 19.84 -16.14
C PRO A 858 -50.41 19.09 -17.47
N SER A 859 -51.42 18.24 -17.49
CA SER A 859 -51.95 17.59 -18.69
C SER A 859 -52.32 18.64 -19.74
N LEU A 860 -51.57 18.71 -20.84
CA LEU A 860 -52.05 19.29 -22.09
C LEU A 860 -51.78 18.29 -23.21
N GLY A 861 -52.88 17.75 -23.74
CA GLY A 861 -52.88 16.79 -24.81
C GLY A 861 -52.25 17.36 -26.08
N ARG A 862 -51.31 16.60 -26.64
CA ARG A 862 -51.07 16.54 -28.08
C ARG A 862 -50.66 15.11 -28.43
N LYS A 863 -51.37 14.54 -29.40
CA LYS A 863 -51.07 13.25 -30.03
C LYS A 863 -49.65 13.29 -30.63
N PRO A 864 -48.90 12.18 -30.60
CA PRO A 864 -47.55 12.13 -31.13
C PRO A 864 -47.60 12.09 -32.66
N LYS A 865 -46.87 12.99 -33.31
CA LYS A 865 -46.40 12.80 -34.69
C LYS A 865 -44.92 12.40 -34.63
N GLU A 866 -44.64 11.38 -35.41
CA GLU A 866 -43.40 10.63 -35.57
C GLU A 866 -42.15 11.52 -35.73
N ILE A 867 -41.01 11.05 -35.23
CA ILE A 867 -39.87 10.61 -36.07
C ILE A 867 -38.83 9.89 -35.19
N ALA A 868 -38.42 8.72 -35.70
CA ALA A 868 -37.22 7.91 -35.39
C ALA A 868 -37.12 7.19 -34.02
N LYS A 869 -37.74 5.99 -33.99
CA LYS A 869 -37.18 4.83 -33.29
C LYS A 869 -35.90 4.40 -34.02
N PHE A 870 -34.80 4.27 -33.30
CA PHE A 870 -33.85 3.18 -33.51
C PHE A 870 -33.97 2.30 -32.26
N SER A 871 -34.67 1.18 -32.41
CA SER A 871 -34.67 0.09 -31.46
C SER A 871 -34.26 -1.17 -32.21
N ASP A 872 -33.54 -2.01 -31.47
CA ASP A 872 -33.40 -3.45 -31.60
C ASP A 872 -32.19 -4.03 -32.31
N THR A 873 -31.85 -5.18 -31.72
CA THR A 873 -30.91 -6.26 -32.07
C THR A 873 -29.52 -6.09 -31.45
N GLY A 874 -28.99 -7.06 -30.71
CA GLY A 874 -29.46 -8.40 -30.40
C GLY A 874 -28.28 -9.26 -29.94
N ASP A 875 -28.57 -10.25 -29.10
CA ASP A 875 -27.70 -11.36 -28.69
C ASP A 875 -26.88 -11.99 -29.82
N LEU A 876 -25.73 -12.59 -29.49
CA LEU A 876 -25.24 -13.88 -30.02
C LEU A 876 -24.30 -14.52 -28.96
N SER A 877 -24.76 -15.46 -28.14
CA SER A 877 -24.78 -16.91 -28.36
C SER A 877 -23.41 -17.61 -28.27
N LEU A 878 -23.20 -18.34 -27.17
CA LEU A 878 -22.43 -19.59 -27.18
C LEU A 878 -23.38 -20.72 -27.58
N SER A 879 -22.96 -21.49 -28.56
CA SER A 879 -23.70 -22.56 -29.21
C SER A 879 -23.94 -23.78 -28.31
N SER A 880 -25.18 -24.26 -28.30
CA SER A 880 -25.49 -25.66 -28.03
C SER A 880 -25.62 -26.38 -29.37
N ALA A 881 -24.82 -27.41 -29.59
CA ALA A 881 -25.11 -28.44 -30.59
C ALA A 881 -26.18 -29.37 -30.04
N ALA A 882 -27.20 -29.62 -30.85
CA ALA A 882 -28.33 -30.51 -30.59
C ALA A 882 -27.95 -31.99 -30.74
N ILE A 883 -28.60 -32.83 -29.92
CA ILE A 883 -29.23 -34.17 -30.13
C ILE A 883 -29.87 -34.43 -28.76
N GLY A 884 -31.14 -34.75 -28.50
CA GLY A 884 -32.30 -35.14 -29.28
C GLY A 884 -33.22 -35.95 -28.33
N GLY A 885 -34.53 -35.67 -28.32
CA GLY A 885 -35.61 -36.49 -27.71
C GLY A 885 -35.84 -36.26 -26.21
N GLY A 886 -37.06 -36.13 -25.67
CA GLY A 886 -38.42 -36.25 -26.20
C GLY A 886 -39.39 -36.29 -24.99
N SER A 887 -40.66 -35.91 -25.24
CA SER A 887 -41.90 -36.25 -24.49
C SER A 887 -41.98 -35.91 -22.99
N GLU A 888 -43.10 -35.51 -22.37
CA GLU A 888 -44.49 -35.20 -22.70
C GLU A 888 -45.12 -34.79 -21.34
N GLU A 889 -46.24 -34.03 -21.37
CA GLU A 889 -47.35 -34.06 -20.38
C GLU A 889 -47.06 -33.74 -18.88
N SER A 890 -47.97 -33.26 -18.02
CA SER A 890 -49.36 -32.83 -18.10
C SER A 890 -49.74 -32.19 -16.73
N THR A 891 -50.62 -31.19 -16.79
CA THR A 891 -51.64 -30.76 -15.80
C THR A 891 -51.38 -30.61 -14.27
N ARG A 892 -51.76 -29.41 -13.78
CA ARG A 892 -52.41 -29.01 -12.49
C ARG A 892 -53.35 -30.06 -11.83
N PRO A 893 -54.01 -29.79 -10.66
CA PRO A 893 -53.67 -29.10 -9.38
C PRO A 893 -54.14 -29.96 -8.14
N PRO A 894 -54.14 -29.49 -6.87
CA PRO A 894 -55.39 -29.11 -6.12
C PRO A 894 -55.19 -27.99 -5.03
N SER A 895 -56.16 -27.16 -4.58
CA SER A 895 -57.41 -27.29 -3.78
C SER A 895 -57.19 -27.68 -2.29
N THR A 896 -57.43 -26.90 -1.20
CA THR A 896 -58.63 -26.27 -0.54
C THR A 896 -58.92 -26.86 0.86
N ALA A 897 -59.27 -25.98 1.83
CA ALA A 897 -60.12 -26.17 3.05
C ALA A 897 -59.55 -27.01 4.23
N ASN A 898 -59.86 -26.83 5.54
CA ASN A 898 -60.95 -26.18 6.33
C ASN A 898 -60.52 -26.08 7.83
N LYS A 899 -60.78 -24.98 8.56
CA LYS A 899 -61.75 -24.73 9.69
C LYS A 899 -61.55 -25.33 11.11
N SER A 900 -61.52 -24.45 12.14
CA SER A 900 -62.34 -24.41 13.40
C SER A 900 -61.90 -23.21 14.29
N ALA A 901 -62.65 -22.11 14.51
CA ALA A 901 -63.77 -21.84 15.46
C ALA A 901 -63.42 -22.09 16.96
N ALA A 902 -63.77 -21.30 17.99
CA ALA A 902 -64.40 -19.98 18.21
C ALA A 902 -64.35 -19.66 19.75
N THR A 903 -64.34 -18.39 20.17
CA THR A 903 -65.14 -17.79 21.29
C THR A 903 -64.79 -16.31 21.53
N SER A 904 -65.80 -15.45 21.64
CA SER A 904 -65.83 -14.02 22.04
C SER A 904 -66.71 -13.89 23.32
N PRO A 905 -67.20 -12.71 23.83
CA PRO A 905 -67.06 -11.29 23.43
C PRO A 905 -66.97 -10.24 24.59
N GLY A 906 -66.86 -8.96 24.23
CA GLY A 906 -67.28 -7.78 25.01
C GLY A 906 -66.30 -6.60 24.88
N GLY A 907 -66.63 -5.36 24.54
CA GLY A 907 -67.89 -4.65 24.29
C GLY A 907 -67.59 -3.31 23.58
N SER A 908 -68.63 -2.66 23.08
CA SER A 908 -68.62 -1.62 22.04
C SER A 908 -68.86 -0.19 22.55
N LYS A 909 -68.73 0.77 21.60
CA LYS A 909 -69.20 2.19 21.54
C LYS A 909 -68.08 3.24 21.75
N SER A 910 -67.98 4.35 21.01
CA SER A 910 -68.71 4.90 19.85
C SER A 910 -68.07 6.24 19.42
N LEU A 911 -68.19 6.59 18.12
CA LEU A 911 -68.36 7.96 17.54
C LEU A 911 -67.22 8.99 17.74
N LYS A 912 -66.55 9.57 16.72
CA LYS A 912 -66.92 10.31 15.48
C LYS A 912 -66.53 11.79 15.61
N ALA A 913 -65.92 12.28 14.53
CA ALA A 913 -65.88 13.66 14.01
C ALA A 913 -65.04 14.69 14.80
N GLY A 914 -64.21 15.55 14.20
CA GLY A 914 -64.10 15.93 12.80
C GLY A 914 -64.63 17.34 12.55
N ALA A 915 -63.69 18.29 12.47
CA ALA A 915 -63.69 19.54 11.69
C ALA A 915 -64.50 20.77 12.16
N ALA A 916 -63.78 21.90 12.16
CA ALA A 916 -64.14 23.27 11.76
C ALA A 916 -63.24 24.23 12.58
N ALA A 917 -62.71 25.36 12.15
CA ALA A 917 -62.63 26.20 10.95
C ALA A 917 -61.60 27.29 11.37
N GLY A 918 -60.93 28.10 10.56
CA GLY A 918 -60.93 28.47 9.16
C GLY A 918 -59.96 29.67 9.03
N LEU A 919 -59.50 29.93 7.80
CA LEU A 919 -59.23 31.23 7.15
C LEU A 919 -58.95 32.49 8.01
N VAL A 920 -58.11 33.48 7.69
CA VAL A 920 -57.23 33.86 6.56
C VAL A 920 -56.68 35.29 6.89
N LEU A 921 -55.66 35.74 6.16
CA LEU A 921 -55.26 37.15 5.86
C LEU A 921 -54.25 37.90 6.77
N ALA A 922 -53.20 38.39 6.08
CA ALA A 922 -52.37 39.58 6.28
C ALA A 922 -51.57 39.66 7.60
N GLN A 923 -50.24 39.78 7.62
CA GLN A 923 -49.36 40.69 6.90
C GLN A 923 -47.94 40.14 6.89
#